data_AF-A0A3M0WA11-F1
#
_entry.id   AF-A0A3M0WA11-F1
#
_cell.length_a   1.000
_cell.length_b   1.000
_cell.length_c   1.000
_cell.angle_alpha   90.00
_cell.angle_beta   90.00
_cell.angle_gamma   90.00
#
_symmetry.space_group_name_H-M   'P 1'
#
loop_
_entity.id
_entity.type
_entity.pdbx_description
1 polymer ?
#
loop_
_entity_poly.entity_id
_entity_poly.type
_entity_poly.pdbx_seq_one_letter_code
_entity_poly.pdbx_strand_id
1 'polypeptide(L)'
;MASPDTKYVYPDVSPVEVGKGSVVNVVRRRLPKFSLEVRREESSFAPGSRASNADFDPIPPSKRTWGWPAFLAYWMSDAWAVSNWEVASSILAVGLSWKMAIGACVLGNAIMGIVITVNGRIGAILHTPFPVIARLPFGYYFAYFVVLSRCVLAVVWLGVIAPVIFLAIFGSTLHKAGGTISHSAVITQGTSLGGSALAWAFFRNLNGVLGNYATLGLNISDFSRYASKSSSPNVQAIIIPIVFTVVGMLGIFTAAAAQTAYGRVIWNPIEIIDLWMESGSTGGRVAAAFGAIGLIIVTLGINIAANSISAANDLMSFCPKYINIRRGQLLAAVIGSWGFVPWKILASAAKFLAFLGGYTIFLGPMTSIIMTDYYIVRRGNVSVPDMYNFNGIYRYSQRFGTNWRAVVAFFIGCIPPLPGFVDNIKAAGNEKTSVSVGGQNLFAIGYIYSFVAAAIFYVLLNRFFPHTESIMDHAETGEDIVAANDAKRLEEQYATCHAGVSQSPISLHTASGLATTHTPDFSGYTSSSHELSGTFFNWGFGPAFTITHEGTDFTTLPALKFDDRTVYLTGWHIHTPSEHVVDGVKARGEVHLVHVDESGEAASVVALRIDASKHASSAFLSSLPQTLIHFNDSTVLDNVVFNPIAVIEEVGGVQEYWTYEGSLTTPPCSEGLRWFVPKQTLQASLEQLTNLLGVARFSIVIDEVDVDSSLQGQGRSTMEETSTFNPAALTRSETITPTVTPKNGALGSSSSNIKTAKSAHSYPRIDFEPLYTELKSLISDNWHVYHNALSRFIQGQLSAVEFGDLCDHFLLSTPATEHAHNSLICAIIHNAGRDSPEPGLAAFISLASDKLTGTMSSKHAVPSRDGAEQRLKAEIMALPARERRRLKAITTDANAAEEAAHLRATYEISHQAARIQTPATTTATSGSGITDKNWSLEIRKRYTLPLFSESLEFPDTNSVHARIVPICYEAGLVNGSSSHCAELIQTAMETFLKNMLHDVFNRVRANGPRYDNGAGSGIFTAHFKRQLTKEEAQASAGQLGRNRDDDLLPVESRVAQNRRPLSVADLKLANAVGPTLFNGMPTVGASLRNMLLDVDFTYTGRSPGPAAPTKSRWAAY
;
A
#
# COMPACT_ATOMS: atom_id res chain seq x y z
N MET A 1 -31.14 35.92 62.89
CA MET A 1 -30.58 34.64 63.38
C MET A 1 -30.76 33.61 62.28
N ALA A 2 -29.78 32.73 62.10
CA ALA A 2 -29.80 31.54 61.24
C ALA A 2 -29.99 31.76 59.71
N SER A 3 -29.69 30.69 58.97
CA SER A 3 -29.50 30.58 57.52
C SER A 3 -30.18 29.29 56.98
N PRO A 4 -30.33 29.10 55.66
CA PRO A 4 -30.89 27.88 55.07
C PRO A 4 -29.83 26.82 54.77
N ASP A 5 -30.24 25.57 54.52
CA ASP A 5 -29.38 24.60 53.81
C ASP A 5 -30.15 23.50 53.02
N THR A 6 -29.36 22.70 52.32
CA THR A 6 -29.54 21.84 51.14
C THR A 6 -30.55 20.66 51.17
N LYS A 7 -30.79 20.11 49.97
CA LYS A 7 -31.49 18.83 49.68
C LYS A 7 -30.64 17.99 48.71
N TYR A 8 -30.57 16.68 48.93
CA TYR A 8 -30.14 15.72 47.91
C TYR A 8 -31.33 15.22 47.07
N VAL A 9 -31.08 14.84 45.81
CA VAL A 9 -32.09 14.34 44.86
C VAL A 9 -31.51 13.15 44.11
N TYR A 10 -32.12 11.98 44.26
CA TYR A 10 -31.87 10.82 43.40
C TYR A 10 -32.56 11.02 42.02
N PRO A 11 -31.92 10.65 40.90
CA PRO A 11 -32.58 10.63 39.59
C PRO A 11 -33.49 9.40 39.49
N ASP A 12 -34.80 9.62 39.59
CA ASP A 12 -35.83 8.57 39.51
C ASP A 12 -35.95 7.99 38.08
N VAL A 13 -36.06 6.66 37.97
CA VAL A 13 -36.04 5.95 36.68
C VAL A 13 -37.46 5.85 36.13
N SER A 14 -37.89 6.92 35.43
CA SER A 14 -39.20 6.94 34.77
C SER A 14 -39.35 5.81 33.73
N PRO A 15 -40.46 5.04 33.74
CA PRO A 15 -40.66 3.94 32.81
C PRO A 15 -40.93 4.47 31.39
N VAL A 16 -40.16 3.98 30.42
CA VAL A 16 -40.32 4.34 29.00
C VAL A 16 -41.65 3.80 28.47
N GLU A 17 -42.53 4.70 28.01
CA GLU A 17 -43.78 4.30 27.34
C GLU A 17 -43.50 3.42 26.12
N VAL A 18 -44.23 2.30 26.02
CA VAL A 18 -44.10 1.36 24.90
C VAL A 18 -44.80 1.92 23.66
N GLY A 19 -44.09 2.81 22.95
CA GLY A 19 -44.49 3.31 21.64
C GLY A 19 -44.71 2.16 20.64
N LYS A 20 -45.97 1.94 20.23
CA LYS A 20 -46.36 0.88 19.29
C LYS A 20 -45.82 1.14 17.88
N GLY A 21 -44.58 0.75 17.63
CA GLY A 21 -43.86 0.97 16.36
C GLY A 21 -42.73 -0.02 16.10
N SER A 22 -42.92 -1.30 16.42
CA SER A 22 -41.87 -2.32 16.33
C SER A 22 -41.55 -2.80 14.89
N VAL A 23 -40.48 -3.60 14.79
CA VAL A 23 -40.01 -4.39 13.63
C VAL A 23 -39.20 -3.64 12.54
N VAL A 24 -39.61 -2.48 12.03
CA VAL A 24 -39.01 -1.96 10.75
C VAL A 24 -37.59 -1.38 10.86
N ASN A 25 -37.17 -0.82 12.01
CA ASN A 25 -35.97 0.06 12.07
C ASN A 25 -34.67 -0.57 12.63
N VAL A 26 -34.67 -1.84 13.06
CA VAL A 26 -33.51 -2.45 13.76
C VAL A 26 -32.26 -2.59 12.86
N VAL A 27 -32.42 -2.66 11.54
CA VAL A 27 -31.32 -2.90 10.57
C VAL A 27 -30.41 -1.67 10.37
N ARG A 28 -30.81 -0.46 10.80
CA ARG A 28 -30.18 0.80 10.35
C ARG A 28 -29.05 1.38 11.22
N ARG A 29 -28.46 0.60 12.13
CA ARG A 29 -27.30 1.00 12.98
C ARG A 29 -26.10 0.03 12.91
N ARG A 30 -25.58 -0.25 11.72
CA ARG A 30 -24.26 -0.91 11.51
C ARG A 30 -23.35 -0.25 10.46
N LEU A 31 -23.51 1.06 10.25
CA LEU A 31 -22.52 1.90 9.58
C LEU A 31 -22.32 3.17 10.42
N PRO A 32 -21.07 3.66 10.61
CA PRO A 32 -20.84 4.96 11.22
C PRO A 32 -21.42 6.06 10.32
N LYS A 33 -21.89 7.16 10.91
CA LYS A 33 -22.35 8.33 10.14
C LYS A 33 -21.20 8.81 9.24
N PHE A 34 -21.41 8.77 7.92
CA PHE A 34 -20.43 9.26 6.96
C PHE A 34 -20.22 10.76 7.15
N SER A 35 -19.07 11.13 7.70
CA SER A 35 -18.62 12.52 7.81
C SER A 35 -17.45 12.77 6.88
N LEU A 36 -17.58 13.79 6.04
CA LEU A 36 -16.45 14.29 5.25
C LEU A 36 -15.44 15.04 6.12
N GLU A 37 -15.85 15.51 7.30
CA GLU A 37 -14.99 16.26 8.21
C GLU A 37 -14.06 15.31 8.98
N VAL A 38 -12.78 15.66 9.06
CA VAL A 38 -11.78 14.99 9.88
C VAL A 38 -12.09 15.29 11.35
N ARG A 39 -12.00 14.29 12.25
CA ARG A 39 -12.11 14.54 13.68
C ARG A 39 -10.98 15.48 14.11
N ARG A 40 -11.33 16.68 14.53
CA ARG A 40 -10.45 17.59 15.27
C ARG A 40 -10.17 16.96 16.64
N GLU A 41 -8.90 16.89 17.06
CA GLU A 41 -8.57 16.56 18.45
C GLU A 41 -8.82 17.79 19.33
N GLU A 42 -9.19 17.58 20.59
CA GLU A 42 -9.44 18.69 21.53
C GLU A 42 -8.17 19.54 21.75
N SER A 43 -6.98 18.95 21.54
CA SER A 43 -5.66 19.60 21.63
C SER A 43 -5.23 20.46 20.43
N SER A 44 -6.13 20.65 19.46
CA SER A 44 -5.89 21.39 18.22
C SER A 44 -5.66 22.90 18.42
N PHE A 45 -4.51 23.40 17.96
CA PHE A 45 -3.99 24.76 18.22
C PHE A 45 -4.82 25.92 17.66
N ALA A 46 -5.58 25.72 16.59
CA ALA A 46 -6.28 26.83 15.94
C ALA A 46 -7.52 27.30 16.74
N PRO A 47 -7.85 28.60 16.77
CA PRO A 47 -9.11 29.07 17.35
C PRO A 47 -10.37 28.60 16.58
N GLY A 48 -10.23 27.91 15.44
CA GLY A 48 -11.35 27.34 14.69
C GLY A 48 -10.96 26.22 13.71
N SER A 49 -11.91 25.34 13.39
CA SER A 49 -11.74 24.09 12.64
C SER A 49 -11.37 24.22 11.14
N ARG A 50 -10.85 25.38 10.72
CA ARG A 50 -10.43 25.65 9.32
C ARG A 50 -8.91 25.66 9.13
N ALA A 51 -8.10 25.69 10.18
CA ALA A 51 -6.65 25.92 10.09
C ALA A 51 -5.76 24.81 10.68
N SER A 52 -6.35 23.76 11.25
CA SER A 52 -5.65 22.73 12.05
C SER A 52 -6.41 21.39 12.03
N ASN A 53 -5.66 20.29 12.19
CA ASN A 53 -6.14 18.93 12.52
C ASN A 53 -4.98 18.11 13.13
N ALA A 54 -5.28 16.92 13.66
CA ALA A 54 -4.36 16.03 14.37
C ALA A 54 -3.04 15.66 13.64
N ASP A 55 -3.04 15.59 12.30
CA ASP A 55 -1.85 15.29 11.49
C ASP A 55 -1.08 16.56 11.10
N PHE A 56 -1.73 17.73 11.20
CA PHE A 56 -1.22 19.06 10.83
C PHE A 56 -0.62 19.83 12.00
N ASP A 57 -1.11 19.57 13.22
CA ASP A 57 -0.70 20.20 14.47
C ASP A 57 0.76 19.85 14.87
N PRO A 58 1.36 20.58 15.84
CA PRO A 58 2.69 20.28 16.37
C PRO A 58 2.73 18.90 17.04
N ILE A 59 3.84 18.18 16.88
CA ILE A 59 3.98 16.82 17.42
C ILE A 59 4.13 16.85 18.97
N PRO A 60 3.21 16.24 19.74
CA PRO A 60 3.29 16.19 21.20
C PRO A 60 4.47 15.32 21.65
N PRO A 61 5.07 15.55 22.84
CA PRO A 61 6.29 14.86 23.29
C PRO A 61 6.22 13.33 23.19
N SER A 62 5.08 12.72 23.53
CA SER A 62 4.83 11.27 23.43
C SER A 62 4.93 10.68 22.03
N LYS A 63 4.85 11.50 20.97
CA LYS A 63 4.95 11.09 19.55
C LYS A 63 6.30 11.47 18.91
N ARG A 64 7.26 12.04 19.66
CA ARG A 64 8.58 12.50 19.16
C ARG A 64 9.63 11.37 19.18
N THR A 65 9.46 10.37 18.33
CA THR A 65 10.25 9.11 18.38
C THR A 65 11.57 9.13 17.61
N TRP A 66 11.87 10.14 16.78
CA TRP A 66 13.02 10.09 15.87
C TRP A 66 14.34 10.51 16.54
N GLY A 67 15.11 9.52 17.00
CA GLY A 67 16.53 9.70 17.33
C GLY A 67 17.44 9.84 16.09
N TRP A 68 18.75 10.02 16.30
CA TRP A 68 19.72 10.07 15.19
C TRP A 68 19.73 8.82 14.29
N PRO A 69 19.43 7.58 14.75
CA PRO A 69 19.37 6.41 13.87
C PRO A 69 18.20 6.46 12.88
N ALA A 70 17.10 7.14 13.22
CA ALA A 70 15.96 7.31 12.31
C ALA A 70 16.34 8.18 11.10
N PHE A 71 17.12 9.25 11.32
CA PHE A 71 17.68 10.05 10.23
C PHE A 71 18.68 9.26 9.37
N LEU A 72 19.51 8.39 9.97
CA LEU A 72 20.38 7.48 9.21
C LEU A 72 19.56 6.52 8.34
N ALA A 73 18.54 5.86 8.91
CA ALA A 73 17.68 4.93 8.19
C ALA A 73 16.89 5.63 7.06
N TYR A 74 16.37 6.84 7.31
CA TYR A 74 15.70 7.66 6.30
C TYR A 74 16.62 7.96 5.11
N TRP A 75 17.82 8.50 5.35
CA TRP A 75 18.75 8.81 4.27
C TRP A 75 19.35 7.56 3.61
N MET A 76 19.45 6.43 4.32
CA MET A 76 19.78 5.14 3.70
C MET A 76 18.64 4.56 2.84
N SER A 77 17.39 5.00 3.03
CA SER A 77 16.27 4.65 2.14
C SER A 77 16.15 5.60 0.94
N ASP A 78 16.44 6.89 1.12
CA ASP A 78 16.29 7.93 0.09
C ASP A 78 17.52 8.08 -0.84
N ALA A 79 18.74 7.91 -0.30
CA ALA A 79 19.97 8.10 -1.07
C ALA A 79 20.14 7.11 -2.24
N TRP A 80 19.52 5.94 -2.12
CA TRP A 80 19.57 4.89 -3.12
C TRP A 80 18.31 4.97 -3.98
N ALA A 81 18.30 5.89 -4.96
CA ALA A 81 17.20 6.14 -5.90
C ALA A 81 17.71 6.17 -7.36
N VAL A 82 16.88 5.78 -8.33
CA VAL A 82 17.18 5.85 -9.78
C VAL A 82 17.50 7.29 -10.18
N SER A 83 16.77 8.28 -9.66
CA SER A 83 17.10 9.70 -9.86
C SER A 83 18.55 10.02 -9.47
N ASN A 84 19.02 9.55 -8.32
CA ASN A 84 20.36 9.84 -7.80
C ASN A 84 21.45 9.16 -8.66
N TRP A 85 21.15 7.96 -9.15
CA TRP A 85 21.99 7.15 -10.05
C TRP A 85 22.08 7.74 -11.47
N GLU A 86 20.95 8.13 -12.04
CA GLU A 86 20.82 8.71 -13.38
C GLU A 86 21.37 10.14 -13.45
N VAL A 87 21.16 10.96 -12.41
CA VAL A 87 21.76 12.30 -12.32
C VAL A 87 23.28 12.20 -12.35
N ALA A 88 23.91 11.31 -11.58
CA ALA A 88 25.36 11.19 -11.57
C ALA A 88 25.95 10.65 -12.88
N SER A 89 25.29 9.67 -13.51
CA SER A 89 25.75 9.04 -14.75
C SER A 89 25.50 9.90 -16.00
N SER A 90 24.40 10.66 -16.05
CA SER A 90 24.09 11.55 -17.18
C SER A 90 25.05 12.74 -17.32
N ILE A 91 25.75 13.15 -16.26
CA ILE A 91 26.81 14.18 -16.29
C ILE A 91 27.90 13.85 -17.33
N LEU A 92 28.18 12.56 -17.56
CA LEU A 92 29.17 12.09 -18.54
C LEU A 92 28.80 12.51 -19.97
N ALA A 93 27.50 12.54 -20.31
CA ALA A 93 27.02 12.96 -21.63
C ALA A 93 27.21 14.47 -21.89
N VAL A 94 27.53 15.26 -20.85
CA VAL A 94 27.81 16.70 -20.95
C VAL A 94 29.30 16.96 -21.28
N GLY A 95 30.12 15.91 -21.45
CA GLY A 95 31.52 16.02 -21.87
C GLY A 95 32.53 16.31 -20.75
N LEU A 96 32.09 16.25 -19.49
CA LEU A 96 32.96 16.25 -18.31
C LEU A 96 33.60 14.86 -18.12
N SER A 97 34.87 14.82 -17.70
CA SER A 97 35.48 13.57 -17.25
C SER A 97 34.88 13.10 -15.93
N TRP A 98 34.83 11.79 -15.72
CA TRP A 98 34.22 11.14 -14.55
C TRP A 98 34.75 11.67 -13.20
N LYS A 99 36.02 12.11 -13.13
CA LYS A 99 36.61 12.72 -11.93
C LYS A 99 35.94 14.04 -11.55
N MET A 100 35.60 14.87 -12.53
CA MET A 100 34.89 16.14 -12.29
C MET A 100 33.41 15.91 -12.02
N ALA A 101 32.80 14.87 -12.60
CA ALA A 101 31.44 14.46 -12.27
C ALA A 101 31.33 14.07 -10.78
N ILE A 102 32.24 13.22 -10.27
CA ILE A 102 32.30 12.88 -8.84
C ILE A 102 32.54 14.14 -7.99
N GLY A 103 33.46 15.02 -8.40
CA GLY A 103 33.71 16.30 -7.70
C GLY A 103 32.48 17.21 -7.61
N ALA A 104 31.67 17.29 -8.67
CA ALA A 104 30.41 18.03 -8.68
C ALA A 104 29.36 17.38 -7.76
N CYS A 105 29.26 16.05 -7.77
CA CYS A 105 28.37 15.30 -6.87
C CYS A 105 28.74 15.51 -5.39
N VAL A 106 30.02 15.36 -5.02
CA VAL A 106 30.50 15.61 -3.64
C VAL A 106 30.16 17.02 -3.19
N LEU A 107 30.46 18.03 -4.01
CA LEU A 107 30.21 19.43 -3.68
C LEU A 107 28.72 19.75 -3.57
N GLY A 108 27.89 19.25 -4.49
CA GLY A 108 26.44 19.45 -4.47
C GLY A 108 25.78 18.78 -3.27
N ASN A 109 26.14 17.52 -2.99
CA ASN A 109 25.65 16.77 -1.84
C ASN A 109 26.11 17.41 -0.52
N ALA A 110 27.32 17.97 -0.44
CA ALA A 110 27.82 18.73 0.70
C ALA A 110 27.01 20.01 0.96
N ILE A 111 26.76 20.82 -0.07
CA ILE A 111 25.96 22.04 0.04
C ILE A 111 24.52 21.71 0.48
N MET A 112 23.88 20.73 -0.18
CA MET A 112 22.51 20.34 0.20
C MET A 112 22.44 19.69 1.57
N GLY A 113 23.43 18.88 1.97
CA GLY A 113 23.48 18.29 3.31
C GLY A 113 23.50 19.36 4.42
N ILE A 114 24.19 20.49 4.19
CA ILE A 114 24.17 21.63 5.12
C ILE A 114 22.79 22.32 5.12
N VAL A 115 22.23 22.63 3.95
CA VAL A 115 20.91 23.29 3.82
C VAL A 115 19.79 22.47 4.47
N ILE A 116 19.72 21.17 4.14
CA ILE A 116 18.78 20.19 4.71
C ILE A 116 18.96 20.09 6.22
N THR A 117 20.20 20.07 6.73
CA THR A 117 20.44 20.01 8.17
C THR A 117 19.94 21.27 8.88
N VAL A 118 20.28 22.47 8.38
CA VAL A 118 19.92 23.73 9.03
C VAL A 118 18.39 23.96 8.99
N ASN A 119 17.72 23.70 7.87
CA ASN A 119 16.26 23.79 7.81
C ASN A 119 15.58 22.68 8.64
N GLY A 120 16.14 21.46 8.66
CA GLY A 120 15.66 20.35 9.46
C GLY A 120 15.72 20.60 10.98
N ARG A 121 16.67 21.41 11.45
CA ARG A 121 16.69 21.85 12.86
C ARG A 121 15.51 22.76 13.22
N ILE A 122 14.94 23.52 12.28
CA ILE A 122 13.73 24.33 12.53
C ILE A 122 12.54 23.42 12.84
N GLY A 123 12.33 22.39 12.01
CA GLY A 123 11.30 21.37 12.27
C GLY A 123 11.49 20.63 13.60
N ALA A 124 12.73 20.30 13.96
CA ALA A 124 13.07 19.62 15.21
C ALA A 124 13.16 20.53 16.46
N ILE A 125 12.80 21.81 16.34
CA ILE A 125 12.64 22.74 17.47
C ILE A 125 11.17 23.15 17.60
N LEU A 126 10.50 23.44 16.48
CA LEU A 126 9.10 23.90 16.47
C LEU A 126 8.08 22.75 16.41
N HIS A 127 8.53 21.52 16.11
CA HIS A 127 7.70 20.32 15.94
C HIS A 127 6.53 20.47 14.95
N THR A 128 6.63 21.43 14.02
CA THR A 128 5.62 21.81 13.01
C THR A 128 6.02 21.35 11.60
N PRO A 129 5.06 21.02 10.72
CA PRO A 129 5.34 20.66 9.32
C PRO A 129 5.66 21.89 8.46
N PHE A 130 6.25 21.65 7.28
CA PHE A 130 6.68 22.70 6.35
C PHE A 130 5.56 23.70 5.97
N PRO A 131 4.32 23.29 5.65
CA PRO A 131 3.26 24.22 5.25
C PRO A 131 2.78 25.18 6.35
N VAL A 132 3.09 24.88 7.62
CA VAL A 132 2.87 25.77 8.76
C VAL A 132 4.05 26.75 8.88
N ILE A 133 5.29 26.23 8.87
CA ILE A 133 6.52 27.05 8.92
C ILE A 133 6.59 28.04 7.73
N ALA A 134 6.06 27.68 6.56
CA ALA A 134 5.99 28.59 5.41
C ALA A 134 5.19 29.89 5.70
N ARG A 135 4.25 29.88 6.67
CA ARG A 135 3.49 31.08 7.06
C ARG A 135 4.36 32.12 7.76
N LEU A 136 5.39 31.68 8.49
CA LEU A 136 6.28 32.52 9.31
C LEU A 136 6.93 33.68 8.53
N PRO A 137 7.63 33.46 7.38
CA PRO A 137 8.20 34.56 6.60
C PRO A 137 7.29 35.08 5.50
N PHE A 138 6.45 34.24 4.87
CA PHE A 138 5.68 34.62 3.67
C PHE A 138 4.32 35.24 3.99
N GLY A 139 3.79 34.99 5.17
CA GLY A 139 2.41 35.30 5.54
C GLY A 139 1.40 34.33 4.92
N TYR A 140 0.20 34.32 5.49
CA TYR A 140 -0.81 33.29 5.29
C TYR A 140 -1.18 32.99 3.82
N TYR A 141 -1.34 34.00 2.96
CA TYR A 141 -1.77 33.77 1.57
C TYR A 141 -0.63 33.38 0.63
N PHE A 142 0.54 34.01 0.72
CA PHE A 142 1.67 33.65 -0.16
C PHE A 142 2.32 32.32 0.24
N ALA A 143 2.17 31.89 1.50
CA ALA A 143 2.50 30.52 1.91
C ALA A 143 1.75 29.46 1.07
N TYR A 144 0.50 29.69 0.67
CA TYR A 144 -0.21 28.76 -0.23
C TYR A 144 0.42 28.65 -1.62
N PHE A 145 1.01 29.74 -2.16
CA PHE A 145 1.74 29.68 -3.43
C PHE A 145 3.04 28.87 -3.29
N VAL A 146 3.78 29.08 -2.19
CA VAL A 146 5.00 28.34 -1.84
C VAL A 146 4.71 26.85 -1.69
N VAL A 147 3.67 26.50 -0.91
CA VAL A 147 3.23 25.11 -0.69
C VAL A 147 2.68 24.48 -1.96
N LEU A 148 1.88 25.18 -2.78
CA LEU A 148 1.36 24.65 -4.04
C LEU A 148 2.49 24.34 -5.04
N SER A 149 3.44 25.26 -5.20
CA SER A 149 4.61 25.08 -6.07
C SER A 149 5.42 23.84 -5.69
N ARG A 150 5.59 23.63 -4.39
CA ARG A 150 6.29 22.48 -3.80
C ARG A 150 5.47 21.18 -3.93
N CYS A 151 4.15 21.25 -3.71
CA CYS A 151 3.23 20.13 -3.78
C CYS A 151 3.20 19.50 -5.18
N VAL A 152 3.13 20.32 -6.23
CA VAL A 152 3.12 19.85 -7.62
C VAL A 152 4.36 19.01 -7.92
N LEU A 153 5.53 19.39 -7.40
CA LEU A 153 6.76 18.62 -7.56
C LEU A 153 6.71 17.29 -6.81
N ALA A 154 6.30 17.27 -5.53
CA ALA A 154 6.18 16.03 -4.75
C ALA A 154 5.17 15.05 -5.39
N VAL A 155 4.08 15.58 -5.95
CA VAL A 155 3.04 14.82 -6.66
C VAL A 155 3.55 14.27 -8.01
N VAL A 156 4.44 14.98 -8.71
CA VAL A 156 5.09 14.49 -9.95
C VAL A 156 6.19 13.45 -9.66
N TRP A 157 6.97 13.63 -8.60
CA TRP A 157 8.08 12.73 -8.23
C TRP A 157 7.62 11.36 -7.71
N LEU A 158 6.35 11.24 -7.32
CA LEU A 158 5.68 10.04 -6.79
C LEU A 158 5.75 8.78 -7.70
N GLY A 159 6.31 8.89 -8.91
CA GLY A 159 6.45 7.81 -9.90
C GLY A 159 7.87 7.28 -10.16
N VAL A 160 8.88 7.56 -9.31
CA VAL A 160 10.32 7.21 -9.56
C VAL A 160 10.90 6.27 -8.47
N ILE A 161 12.01 5.55 -8.72
CA ILE A 161 12.18 4.14 -8.28
C ILE A 161 13.60 3.79 -7.69
N ALA A 162 13.70 2.92 -6.66
CA ALA A 162 14.75 1.89 -6.35
C ALA A 162 16.25 2.09 -5.90
N PRO A 163 16.89 1.06 -5.24
CA PRO A 163 18.19 1.16 -4.52
C PRO A 163 19.28 0.04 -4.64
N VAL A 164 19.04 -1.20 -4.16
CA VAL A 164 20.03 -2.22 -3.76
C VAL A 164 20.43 -3.09 -4.95
N ILE A 165 19.48 -3.29 -5.86
CA ILE A 165 19.71 -3.80 -7.20
C ILE A 165 20.80 -3.00 -7.94
N PHE A 166 21.11 -1.76 -7.57
CA PHE A 166 22.25 -1.02 -8.12
C PHE A 166 23.60 -1.70 -7.89
N LEU A 167 23.81 -2.33 -6.72
CA LEU A 167 25.04 -3.08 -6.45
C LEU A 167 25.11 -4.35 -7.32
N ALA A 168 23.97 -5.02 -7.55
CA ALA A 168 23.89 -6.19 -8.42
C ALA A 168 23.97 -5.81 -9.93
N ILE A 169 23.42 -4.67 -10.33
CA ILE A 169 23.53 -4.11 -11.68
C ILE A 169 24.96 -3.71 -11.98
N PHE A 170 25.61 -2.99 -11.06
CA PHE A 170 27.02 -2.65 -11.18
C PHE A 170 27.88 -3.92 -11.23
N GLY A 171 27.71 -4.85 -10.28
CA GLY A 171 28.50 -6.09 -10.21
C GLY A 171 28.34 -7.00 -11.44
N SER A 172 27.11 -7.22 -11.90
CA SER A 172 26.82 -8.01 -13.11
C SER A 172 27.39 -7.36 -14.38
N THR A 173 27.24 -6.03 -14.52
CA THR A 173 27.76 -5.29 -15.68
C THR A 173 29.29 -5.24 -15.66
N LEU A 174 29.91 -5.05 -14.49
CA LEU A 174 31.35 -5.10 -14.29
C LEU A 174 31.92 -6.50 -14.57
N HIS A 175 31.21 -7.56 -14.17
CA HIS A 175 31.59 -8.94 -14.49
C HIS A 175 31.56 -9.19 -16.00
N LYS A 176 30.49 -8.78 -16.70
CA LYS A 176 30.43 -8.84 -18.18
C LYS A 176 31.49 -7.96 -18.86
N ALA A 177 31.93 -6.87 -18.23
CA ALA A 177 33.04 -6.04 -18.70
C ALA A 177 34.44 -6.64 -18.44
N GLY A 178 34.54 -7.89 -17.96
CA GLY A 178 35.81 -8.56 -17.67
C GLY A 178 36.43 -8.18 -16.32
N GLY A 179 35.64 -7.63 -15.39
CA GLY A 179 36.08 -7.29 -14.04
C GLY A 179 36.83 -5.95 -13.90
N THR A 180 37.02 -5.20 -14.99
CA THR A 180 37.69 -3.89 -14.97
C THR A 180 37.00 -2.85 -15.84
N ILE A 181 37.06 -1.58 -15.41
CA ILE A 181 36.63 -0.42 -16.20
C ILE A 181 37.79 0.31 -16.91
N SER A 182 39.03 -0.16 -16.77
CA SER A 182 40.26 0.47 -17.28
C SER A 182 40.27 0.72 -18.79
N HIS A 183 39.53 -0.08 -19.56
CA HIS A 183 39.46 0.01 -21.03
C HIS A 183 38.20 0.73 -21.55
N SER A 184 37.33 1.23 -20.65
CA SER A 184 36.13 1.94 -21.05
C SER A 184 36.45 3.30 -21.66
N ALA A 185 35.75 3.67 -22.74
CA ALA A 185 35.83 5.01 -23.33
C ALA A 185 35.48 6.11 -22.31
N VAL A 186 34.58 5.83 -21.36
CA VAL A 186 34.16 6.75 -20.29
C VAL A 186 35.29 7.07 -19.30
N ILE A 187 36.23 6.12 -19.12
CA ILE A 187 37.36 6.26 -18.19
C ILE A 187 38.61 6.79 -18.90
N THR A 188 38.76 6.49 -20.19
CA THR A 188 39.92 6.84 -21.02
C THR A 188 39.78 8.15 -21.81
N GLN A 189 38.56 8.61 -22.10
CA GLN A 189 38.36 9.95 -22.65
C GLN A 189 38.70 11.02 -21.59
N GLY A 190 39.71 11.84 -21.93
CA GLY A 190 39.97 13.09 -21.23
C GLY A 190 38.86 14.12 -21.47
N THR A 191 38.97 15.27 -20.79
CA THR A 191 37.99 16.35 -20.90
C THR A 191 37.88 16.88 -22.32
N SER A 192 36.68 16.83 -22.91
CA SER A 192 36.42 17.32 -24.28
C SER A 192 36.27 18.86 -24.37
N LEU A 193 36.05 19.51 -23.23
CA LEU A 193 35.83 20.95 -23.10
C LEU A 193 37.03 21.63 -22.42
N GLY A 194 37.35 22.84 -22.85
CA GLY A 194 38.42 23.67 -22.29
C GLY A 194 37.96 25.08 -21.91
N GLY A 195 38.80 25.80 -21.16
CA GLY A 195 38.58 27.21 -20.80
C GLY A 195 37.27 27.46 -20.05
N SER A 196 36.59 28.56 -20.37
CA SER A 196 35.34 28.96 -19.72
C SER A 196 34.18 27.98 -19.97
N ALA A 197 34.14 27.31 -21.13
CA ALA A 197 33.11 26.31 -21.44
C ALA A 197 33.14 25.13 -20.45
N LEU A 198 34.33 24.70 -20.03
CA LEU A 198 34.51 23.67 -19.01
C LEU A 198 33.96 24.11 -17.64
N ALA A 199 34.25 25.34 -17.22
CA ALA A 199 33.76 25.87 -15.95
C ALA A 199 32.22 25.95 -15.90
N TRP A 200 31.58 26.44 -16.97
CA TRP A 200 30.12 26.52 -17.03
C TRP A 200 29.45 25.15 -17.20
N ALA A 201 30.12 24.17 -17.82
CA ALA A 201 29.67 22.78 -17.80
C ALA A 201 29.74 22.17 -16.39
N PHE A 202 30.79 22.45 -15.61
CA PHE A 202 30.87 22.03 -14.20
C PHE A 202 29.73 22.65 -13.37
N PHE A 203 29.52 23.96 -13.44
CA PHE A 203 28.44 24.62 -12.70
C PHE A 203 27.04 24.10 -13.08
N ARG A 204 26.77 23.90 -14.38
CA ARG A 204 25.48 23.36 -14.85
C ARG A 204 25.17 21.99 -14.24
N ASN A 205 26.18 21.13 -14.12
CA ASN A 205 26.02 19.81 -13.51
C ASN A 205 25.90 19.89 -11.97
N LEU A 206 26.66 20.78 -11.31
CA LEU A 206 26.47 21.09 -9.89
C LEU A 206 25.03 21.55 -9.61
N ASN A 207 24.46 22.41 -10.45
CA ASN A 207 23.07 22.87 -10.32
C ASN A 207 22.04 21.73 -10.49
N GLY A 208 22.34 20.72 -11.31
CA GLY A 208 21.53 19.50 -11.41
C GLY A 208 21.53 18.68 -10.11
N VAL A 209 22.70 18.48 -9.50
CA VAL A 209 22.84 17.79 -8.21
C VAL A 209 22.12 18.55 -7.09
N LEU A 210 22.29 19.87 -7.02
CA LEU A 210 21.56 20.72 -6.06
C LEU A 210 20.03 20.62 -6.28
N GLY A 211 19.58 20.56 -7.53
CA GLY A 211 18.17 20.49 -7.88
C GLY A 211 17.47 19.19 -7.48
N ASN A 212 18.17 18.07 -7.52
CA ASN A 212 17.63 16.77 -7.13
C ASN A 212 17.12 16.77 -5.67
N TYR A 213 17.77 17.50 -4.77
CA TYR A 213 17.41 17.57 -3.34
C TYR A 213 16.77 18.90 -2.92
N ALA A 214 16.59 19.85 -3.83
CA ALA A 214 16.03 21.17 -3.51
C ALA A 214 14.63 21.08 -2.88
N THR A 215 13.84 20.06 -3.23
CA THR A 215 12.53 19.76 -2.62
C THR A 215 12.66 19.37 -1.16
N LEU A 216 13.50 18.38 -0.83
CA LEU A 216 13.75 17.94 0.55
C LEU A 216 14.43 19.03 1.37
N GLY A 217 15.32 19.82 0.76
CA GLY A 217 15.91 21.02 1.35
C GLY A 217 14.87 22.03 1.82
N LEU A 218 13.71 22.13 1.15
CA LEU A 218 12.60 22.99 1.55
C LEU A 218 11.70 22.36 2.63
N ASN A 219 11.37 21.06 2.54
CA ASN A 219 10.30 20.47 3.35
C ASN A 219 10.74 19.51 4.47
N ILE A 220 12.04 19.30 4.70
CA ILE A 220 12.59 18.37 5.71
C ILE A 220 11.95 18.48 7.12
N SER A 221 11.38 19.64 7.49
CA SER A 221 10.57 19.83 8.69
C SER A 221 9.36 18.89 8.82
N ASP A 222 8.79 18.42 7.71
CA ASP A 222 7.72 17.41 7.70
C ASP A 222 8.09 16.09 8.40
N PHE A 223 9.38 15.75 8.40
CA PHE A 223 9.96 14.56 9.04
C PHE A 223 10.68 14.92 10.33
N SER A 224 11.49 15.99 10.33
CA SER A 224 12.25 16.37 11.51
C SER A 224 11.39 16.90 12.66
N ARG A 225 10.11 17.23 12.43
CA ARG A 225 9.13 17.45 13.51
C ARG A 225 8.95 16.28 14.47
N TYR A 226 9.22 15.05 14.04
CA TYR A 226 9.17 13.86 14.89
C TYR A 226 10.44 13.65 15.74
N ALA A 227 11.45 14.52 15.64
CA ALA A 227 12.72 14.36 16.34
C ALA A 227 12.57 14.38 17.88
N SER A 228 13.21 13.44 18.57
CA SER A 228 13.26 13.41 20.04
C SER A 228 14.18 14.47 20.63
N LYS A 229 15.14 14.98 19.84
CA LYS A 229 16.08 16.04 20.24
C LYS A 229 16.36 16.97 19.05
N SER A 230 16.44 18.28 19.29
CA SER A 230 16.76 19.31 18.28
C SER A 230 18.17 19.22 17.67
N SER A 231 19.01 18.32 18.20
CA SER A 231 20.32 17.94 17.67
C SER A 231 20.31 16.68 16.80
N SER A 232 19.27 15.84 16.85
CA SER A 232 19.17 14.62 16.03
C SER A 232 19.28 14.87 14.51
N PRO A 233 18.74 15.98 13.94
CA PRO A 233 18.94 16.31 12.53
C PRO A 233 20.39 16.66 12.13
N ASN A 234 21.31 16.89 13.08
CA ASN A 234 22.68 17.32 12.76
C ASN A 234 23.49 16.25 12.00
N VAL A 235 23.17 14.97 12.22
CA VAL A 235 23.88 13.84 11.61
C VAL A 235 23.74 13.80 10.09
N GLN A 236 22.68 14.42 9.55
CA GLN A 236 22.39 14.49 8.12
C GLN A 236 23.49 15.21 7.32
N ALA A 237 24.15 16.21 7.90
CA ALA A 237 25.25 16.95 7.26
C ALA A 237 26.47 16.07 6.94
N ILE A 238 26.59 14.91 7.58
CA ILE A 238 27.67 13.94 7.35
C ILE A 238 27.17 12.77 6.49
N ILE A 239 25.94 12.30 6.73
CA ILE A 239 25.38 11.15 6.01
C ILE A 239 25.05 11.49 4.54
N ILE A 240 24.40 12.63 4.28
CA ILE A 240 23.99 13.02 2.93
C ILE A 240 25.18 13.11 1.97
N PRO A 241 26.30 13.79 2.31
CA PRO A 241 27.45 13.89 1.40
C PRO A 241 28.15 12.55 1.16
N ILE A 242 28.10 11.61 2.10
CA ILE A 242 28.73 10.29 1.98
C ILE A 242 27.86 9.37 1.11
N VAL A 243 26.62 9.08 1.54
CA VAL A 243 25.82 8.00 0.94
C VAL A 243 25.40 8.33 -0.49
N PHE A 244 24.94 9.56 -0.75
CA PHE A 244 24.54 9.98 -2.11
C PHE A 244 25.74 10.04 -3.08
N THR A 245 26.95 10.31 -2.58
CA THR A 245 28.17 10.23 -3.41
C THR A 245 28.49 8.79 -3.79
N VAL A 246 28.35 7.82 -2.86
CA VAL A 246 28.55 6.40 -3.15
C VAL A 246 27.56 5.93 -4.23
N VAL A 247 26.28 6.26 -4.11
CA VAL A 247 25.26 5.90 -5.12
C VAL A 247 25.55 6.53 -6.48
N GLY A 248 25.93 7.82 -6.50
CA GLY A 248 26.32 8.49 -7.74
C GLY A 248 27.57 7.90 -8.41
N MET A 249 28.57 7.48 -7.62
CA MET A 249 29.75 6.79 -8.11
C MET A 249 29.41 5.44 -8.76
N LEU A 250 28.52 4.66 -8.16
CA LEU A 250 28.08 3.38 -8.73
C LEU A 250 27.35 3.57 -10.08
N GLY A 251 26.57 4.64 -10.23
CA GLY A 251 25.95 5.00 -11.52
C GLY A 251 26.98 5.34 -12.60
N ILE A 252 27.94 6.21 -12.27
CA ILE A 252 29.07 6.58 -13.16
C ILE A 252 29.87 5.35 -13.57
N PHE A 253 30.23 4.47 -12.63
CA PHE A 253 31.02 3.27 -12.91
C PHE A 253 30.22 2.18 -13.64
N THR A 254 28.89 2.11 -13.45
CA THR A 254 28.04 1.23 -14.28
C THR A 254 27.95 1.72 -15.70
N ALA A 255 27.76 3.03 -15.93
CA ALA A 255 27.77 3.59 -17.29
C ALA A 255 29.11 3.33 -18.00
N ALA A 256 30.23 3.41 -17.28
CA ALA A 256 31.54 3.02 -17.77
C ALA A 256 31.65 1.51 -18.08
N ALA A 257 31.17 0.64 -17.19
CA ALA A 257 31.18 -0.81 -17.41
C ALA A 257 30.25 -1.24 -18.57
N ALA A 258 29.07 -0.62 -18.71
CA ALA A 258 28.11 -0.89 -19.77
C ALA A 258 28.68 -0.59 -21.16
N GLN A 259 29.47 0.49 -21.29
CA GLN A 259 30.17 0.80 -22.53
C GLN A 259 31.19 -0.28 -22.93
N THR A 260 31.81 -0.96 -21.97
CA THR A 260 32.70 -2.11 -22.23
C THR A 260 31.91 -3.40 -22.51
N ALA A 261 30.87 -3.68 -21.72
CA ALA A 261 30.10 -4.93 -21.77
C ALA A 261 29.10 -5.02 -22.94
N TYR A 262 28.57 -3.87 -23.39
CA TYR A 262 27.48 -3.79 -24.37
C TYR A 262 27.78 -2.84 -25.54
N GLY A 263 28.98 -2.26 -25.63
CA GLY A 263 29.39 -1.37 -26.72
C GLY A 263 28.72 0.01 -26.76
N ARG A 264 27.81 0.31 -25.83
CA ARG A 264 27.11 1.61 -25.69
C ARG A 264 27.04 2.05 -24.22
N VAL A 265 27.08 3.36 -23.96
CA VAL A 265 26.91 3.92 -22.60
C VAL A 265 25.45 3.75 -22.17
N ILE A 266 25.18 2.85 -21.22
CA ILE A 266 23.85 2.65 -20.63
C ILE A 266 23.91 3.14 -19.18
N TRP A 267 23.06 4.11 -18.87
CA TRP A 267 22.98 4.80 -17.58
C TRP A 267 21.73 4.41 -16.81
N ASN A 268 20.60 4.26 -17.51
CA ASN A 268 19.34 3.74 -16.98
C ASN A 268 19.49 2.27 -16.54
N PRO A 269 19.23 1.94 -15.26
CA PRO A 269 19.37 0.57 -14.75
C PRO A 269 18.30 -0.41 -15.27
N ILE A 270 17.15 0.08 -15.75
CA ILE A 270 16.07 -0.76 -16.29
C ILE A 270 16.51 -1.40 -17.62
N GLU A 271 17.11 -0.60 -18.52
CA GLU A 271 17.67 -1.10 -19.80
C GLU A 271 18.74 -2.19 -19.60
N ILE A 272 19.42 -2.20 -18.45
CA ILE A 272 20.41 -3.24 -18.12
C ILE A 272 19.72 -4.55 -17.67
N ILE A 273 18.58 -4.46 -16.98
CA ILE A 273 17.73 -5.61 -16.64
C ILE A 273 17.09 -6.21 -17.90
N ASP A 274 16.63 -5.37 -18.84
CA ASP A 274 16.11 -5.84 -20.14
C ASP A 274 17.19 -6.63 -20.89
N LEU A 275 18.43 -6.13 -20.94
CA LEU A 275 19.60 -6.85 -21.49
C LEU A 275 19.98 -8.13 -20.72
N TRP A 276 19.44 -8.37 -19.52
CA TRP A 276 19.57 -9.65 -18.82
C TRP A 276 18.46 -10.62 -19.23
N MET A 277 17.24 -10.14 -19.49
CA MET A 277 16.15 -10.94 -20.07
C MET A 277 16.46 -11.35 -21.51
N GLU A 278 16.88 -10.41 -22.35
CA GLU A 278 17.30 -10.63 -23.75
C GLU A 278 18.45 -11.65 -23.87
N SER A 279 19.25 -11.85 -22.82
CA SER A 279 20.33 -12.86 -22.82
C SER A 279 19.83 -14.30 -22.99
N GLY A 280 18.54 -14.56 -22.83
CA GLY A 280 17.93 -15.90 -22.95
C GLY A 280 18.39 -16.93 -21.90
N SER A 281 19.32 -16.58 -21.03
CA SER A 281 19.92 -17.47 -20.03
C SER A 281 19.06 -17.59 -18.78
N THR A 282 19.08 -18.75 -18.12
CA THR A 282 18.37 -18.95 -16.85
C THR A 282 18.92 -18.05 -15.75
N GLY A 283 20.25 -17.88 -15.68
CA GLY A 283 20.87 -16.92 -14.76
C GLY A 283 20.46 -15.47 -15.04
N GLY A 284 20.39 -15.05 -16.31
CA GLY A 284 19.94 -13.71 -16.72
C GLY A 284 18.48 -13.44 -16.35
N ARG A 285 17.57 -14.40 -16.59
CA ARG A 285 16.17 -14.30 -16.16
C ARG A 285 16.02 -14.22 -14.64
N VAL A 286 16.77 -15.02 -13.89
CA VAL A 286 16.72 -15.00 -12.41
C VAL A 286 17.29 -13.69 -11.86
N ALA A 287 18.40 -13.19 -12.41
CA ALA A 287 18.96 -11.89 -12.06
C ALA A 287 17.99 -10.74 -12.41
N ALA A 288 17.29 -10.81 -13.55
CA ALA A 288 16.28 -9.85 -13.94
C ALA A 288 15.06 -9.87 -13.00
N ALA A 289 14.60 -11.05 -12.58
CA ALA A 289 13.49 -11.19 -11.64
C ALA A 289 13.83 -10.61 -10.25
N PHE A 290 14.97 -10.98 -9.67
CA PHE A 290 15.45 -10.36 -8.43
C PHE A 290 15.70 -8.86 -8.59
N GLY A 291 16.11 -8.42 -9.78
CA GLY A 291 16.29 -7.01 -10.09
C GLY A 291 14.99 -6.22 -10.13
N ALA A 292 13.97 -6.71 -10.83
CA ALA A 292 12.65 -6.10 -10.86
C ALA A 292 12.02 -6.04 -9.46
N ILE A 293 12.12 -7.11 -8.66
CA ILE A 293 11.66 -7.13 -7.26
C ILE A 293 12.43 -6.11 -6.41
N GLY A 294 13.76 -6.08 -6.52
CA GLY A 294 14.62 -5.13 -5.83
C GLY A 294 14.41 -3.67 -6.27
N LEU A 295 13.94 -3.44 -7.51
CA LEU A 295 13.46 -2.13 -7.93
C LEU A 295 12.14 -1.78 -7.21
N ILE A 296 11.14 -2.67 -7.32
CA ILE A 296 9.77 -2.48 -6.83
C ILE A 296 9.71 -2.13 -5.34
N ILE A 297 10.46 -2.86 -4.49
CA ILE A 297 10.39 -2.72 -3.02
C ILE A 297 10.69 -1.29 -2.55
N VAL A 298 11.51 -0.52 -3.27
CA VAL A 298 11.93 0.83 -2.81
C VAL A 298 11.54 1.95 -3.77
N THR A 299 11.01 1.66 -4.96
CA THR A 299 9.96 2.55 -5.49
C THR A 299 8.86 2.76 -4.45
N LEU A 300 8.43 1.71 -3.75
CA LEU A 300 7.47 1.85 -2.66
C LEU A 300 8.05 2.65 -1.49
N GLY A 301 9.24 2.28 -1.00
CA GLY A 301 9.94 2.98 0.09
C GLY A 301 10.11 4.49 -0.13
N ILE A 302 10.77 4.90 -1.22
CA ILE A 302 11.04 6.31 -1.54
C ILE A 302 9.74 7.07 -1.79
N ASN A 303 8.79 6.50 -2.55
CA ASN A 303 7.55 7.23 -2.84
C ASN A 303 6.65 7.38 -1.62
N ILE A 304 6.67 6.44 -0.67
CA ILE A 304 6.01 6.64 0.63
C ILE A 304 6.72 7.75 1.41
N ALA A 305 8.04 7.63 1.58
CA ALA A 305 8.84 8.52 2.43
C ALA A 305 8.95 9.95 1.85
N ALA A 306 9.62 10.13 0.71
CA ALA A 306 9.99 11.43 0.17
C ALA A 306 8.80 12.17 -0.49
N ASN A 307 7.90 11.45 -1.16
CA ASN A 307 6.91 12.05 -2.07
C ASN A 307 5.47 12.06 -1.52
N SER A 308 4.99 10.92 -0.98
CA SER A 308 3.59 10.73 -0.58
C SER A 308 3.26 11.46 0.72
N ILE A 309 4.03 11.25 1.79
CA ILE A 309 3.84 11.93 3.09
C ILE A 309 3.99 13.45 2.91
N SER A 310 5.02 13.86 2.19
CA SER A 310 5.27 15.22 1.71
C SER A 310 4.04 15.88 1.07
N ALA A 311 3.56 15.33 -0.05
CA ALA A 311 2.41 15.86 -0.77
C ALA A 311 1.13 15.85 0.09
N ALA A 312 0.98 14.88 0.99
CA ALA A 312 -0.13 14.82 1.91
C ALA A 312 -0.12 15.97 2.94
N ASN A 313 1.04 16.33 3.50
CA ASN A 313 1.19 17.52 4.36
C ASN A 313 0.86 18.81 3.58
N ASP A 314 1.36 18.93 2.35
CA ASP A 314 1.09 20.09 1.50
C ASP A 314 -0.43 20.23 1.20
N LEU A 315 -1.06 19.15 0.73
CA LEU A 315 -2.50 19.10 0.42
C LEU A 315 -3.37 19.37 1.65
N MET A 316 -2.96 18.87 2.81
CA MET A 316 -3.62 19.10 4.09
C MET A 316 -3.68 20.58 4.47
N SER A 317 -2.68 21.38 4.09
CA SER A 317 -2.62 22.81 4.46
C SER A 317 -3.76 23.66 3.86
N PHE A 318 -4.28 23.28 2.68
CA PHE A 318 -5.35 24.00 1.99
C PHE A 318 -6.73 23.74 2.64
N CYS A 319 -6.98 22.48 3.03
CA CYS A 319 -8.28 22.01 3.51
C CYS A 319 -8.16 21.09 4.74
N PRO A 320 -7.53 21.52 5.86
CA PRO A 320 -7.23 20.63 6.99
C PRO A 320 -8.49 20.08 7.67
N LYS A 321 -9.65 20.74 7.50
CA LYS A 321 -10.95 20.24 7.95
C LYS A 321 -11.38 18.93 7.29
N TYR A 322 -10.93 18.67 6.06
CA TYR A 322 -11.41 17.55 5.21
C TYR A 322 -10.28 16.59 4.79
N ILE A 323 -9.05 17.08 4.70
CA ILE A 323 -7.87 16.31 4.33
C ILE A 323 -7.09 16.00 5.61
N ASN A 324 -6.83 14.72 5.85
CA ASN A 324 -5.86 14.21 6.82
C ASN A 324 -4.73 13.49 6.05
N ILE A 325 -3.70 12.99 6.72
CA ILE A 325 -2.51 12.45 6.02
C ILE A 325 -2.90 11.34 5.03
N ARG A 326 -3.74 10.39 5.46
CA ARG A 326 -4.17 9.25 4.64
C ARG A 326 -4.99 9.69 3.41
N ARG A 327 -5.89 10.66 3.57
CA ARG A 327 -6.68 11.23 2.45
C ARG A 327 -5.79 12.04 1.50
N GLY A 328 -4.81 12.77 2.04
CA GLY A 328 -3.82 13.52 1.27
C GLY A 328 -2.95 12.60 0.39
N GLN A 329 -2.49 11.47 0.93
CA GLN A 329 -1.70 10.48 0.19
C GLN A 329 -2.48 9.88 -0.99
N LEU A 330 -3.76 9.54 -0.78
CA LEU A 330 -4.64 9.03 -1.85
C LEU A 330 -4.89 10.09 -2.93
N LEU A 331 -5.14 11.34 -2.55
CA LEU A 331 -5.35 12.44 -3.49
C LEU A 331 -4.07 12.76 -4.29
N ALA A 332 -2.90 12.73 -3.63
CA ALA A 332 -1.59 12.87 -4.28
C ALA A 332 -1.33 11.73 -5.29
N ALA A 333 -1.68 10.48 -4.96
CA ALA A 333 -1.54 9.34 -5.87
C ALA A 333 -2.42 9.47 -7.11
N VAL A 334 -3.68 9.90 -6.96
CA VAL A 334 -4.61 10.11 -8.10
C VAL A 334 -4.13 11.26 -8.99
N ILE A 335 -3.81 12.43 -8.42
CA ILE A 335 -3.39 13.60 -9.19
C ILE A 335 -2.01 13.39 -9.82
N GLY A 336 -1.08 12.75 -9.10
CA GLY A 336 0.28 12.47 -9.58
C GLY A 336 0.30 11.47 -10.71
N SER A 337 -0.18 10.25 -10.44
CA SER A 337 -0.12 9.17 -11.42
C SER A 337 -1.05 9.40 -12.61
N TRP A 338 -2.33 9.72 -12.37
CA TRP A 338 -3.31 9.82 -13.46
C TRP A 338 -3.54 11.25 -13.97
N GLY A 339 -3.36 12.27 -13.12
CA GLY A 339 -3.53 13.67 -13.53
C GLY A 339 -2.35 14.26 -14.31
N PHE A 340 -1.12 14.06 -13.84
CA PHE A 340 0.09 14.64 -14.45
C PHE A 340 0.80 13.73 -15.47
N VAL A 341 0.54 12.41 -15.45
CA VAL A 341 1.12 11.44 -16.41
C VAL A 341 2.67 11.54 -16.50
N PRO A 342 3.40 11.56 -15.37
CA PRO A 342 4.79 12.04 -15.30
C PRO A 342 5.79 11.22 -16.12
N TRP A 343 5.47 9.96 -16.46
CA TRP A 343 6.31 9.14 -17.35
C TRP A 343 6.45 9.71 -18.77
N LYS A 344 5.53 10.58 -19.24
CA LYS A 344 5.70 11.33 -20.49
C LYS A 344 6.92 12.31 -20.43
N ILE A 345 7.44 12.65 -19.24
CA ILE A 345 8.68 13.43 -19.03
C ILE A 345 9.91 12.51 -18.99
N LEU A 346 9.83 11.39 -18.26
CA LEU A 346 10.92 10.41 -18.12
C LEU A 346 11.35 9.79 -19.46
N ALA A 347 10.44 9.72 -20.44
CA ALA A 347 10.71 9.23 -21.80
C ALA A 347 11.77 10.03 -22.60
N SER A 348 12.41 11.06 -22.04
CA SER A 348 13.58 11.71 -22.63
C SER A 348 14.48 12.33 -21.56
N ALA A 349 15.71 11.83 -21.43
CA ALA A 349 16.72 12.35 -20.50
C ALA A 349 16.96 13.87 -20.62
N ALA A 350 16.89 14.43 -21.84
CA ALA A 350 17.03 15.86 -22.06
C ALA A 350 15.86 16.66 -21.44
N LYS A 351 14.62 16.18 -21.59
CA LYS A 351 13.43 16.80 -21.00
C LYS A 351 13.40 16.63 -19.48
N PHE A 352 13.81 15.46 -18.99
CA PHE A 352 13.95 15.16 -17.58
C PHE A 352 14.98 16.07 -16.89
N LEU A 353 16.20 16.19 -17.42
CA LEU A 353 17.22 17.11 -16.90
C LEU A 353 16.79 18.59 -17.02
N ALA A 354 16.06 18.96 -18.08
CA ALA A 354 15.53 20.32 -18.21
C ALA A 354 14.45 20.66 -17.18
N PHE A 355 13.60 19.69 -16.82
CA PHE A 355 12.65 19.78 -15.72
C PHE A 355 13.36 19.84 -14.36
N LEU A 356 14.31 18.93 -14.10
CA LEU A 356 15.09 18.82 -12.86
C LEU A 356 15.83 20.13 -12.52
N GLY A 357 16.57 20.69 -13.48
CA GLY A 357 17.24 21.98 -13.31
C GLY A 357 16.26 23.17 -13.24
N GLY A 358 15.06 23.01 -13.80
CA GLY A 358 14.09 24.07 -13.99
C GLY A 358 13.45 24.60 -12.71
N TYR A 359 13.02 23.72 -11.81
CA TYR A 359 12.34 24.15 -10.58
C TYR A 359 13.28 24.74 -9.51
N THR A 360 14.59 24.54 -9.67
CA THR A 360 15.63 24.93 -8.68
C THR A 360 15.62 26.42 -8.34
N ILE A 361 15.33 27.27 -9.33
CA ILE A 361 15.29 28.73 -9.21
C ILE A 361 14.09 29.24 -8.40
N PHE A 362 13.06 28.41 -8.21
CA PHE A 362 11.90 28.72 -7.37
C PHE A 362 12.07 28.16 -5.95
N LEU A 363 12.63 26.95 -5.80
CA LEU A 363 12.82 26.34 -4.47
C LEU A 363 13.96 26.99 -3.68
N GLY A 364 15.08 27.35 -4.32
CA GLY A 364 16.22 28.00 -3.67
C GLY A 364 15.85 29.25 -2.85
N PRO A 365 15.08 30.21 -3.42
CA PRO A 365 14.55 31.35 -2.68
C PRO A 365 13.63 30.96 -1.52
N MET A 366 12.78 29.94 -1.69
CA MET A 366 11.83 29.52 -0.66
C MET A 366 12.55 29.00 0.59
N THR A 367 13.52 28.10 0.41
CA THR A 367 14.32 27.54 1.50
C THR A 367 15.16 28.62 2.18
N SER A 368 15.79 29.48 1.37
CA SER A 368 16.63 30.58 1.83
C SER A 368 15.88 31.59 2.70
N ILE A 369 14.68 32.00 2.29
CA ILE A 369 13.85 32.95 3.04
C ILE A 369 13.41 32.34 4.38
N ILE A 370 13.00 31.07 4.42
CA ILE A 370 12.64 30.39 5.70
C ILE A 370 13.85 30.33 6.65
N MET A 371 15.01 29.90 6.15
CA MET A 371 16.23 29.80 6.96
C MET A 371 16.70 31.16 7.48
N THR A 372 16.70 32.20 6.63
CA THR A 372 17.18 33.54 7.02
C THR A 372 16.19 34.29 7.90
N ASP A 373 14.88 34.10 7.74
CA ASP A 373 13.88 34.65 8.65
C ASP A 373 14.06 34.08 10.06
N TYR A 374 14.09 32.75 10.19
CA TYR A 374 14.20 32.09 11.49
C TYR A 374 15.53 32.40 12.18
N TYR A 375 16.68 32.21 11.51
CA TYR A 375 17.99 32.32 12.16
C TYR A 375 18.58 33.74 12.21
N ILE A 376 18.30 34.61 11.23
CA ILE A 376 18.96 35.92 11.13
C ILE A 376 18.02 37.06 11.53
N VAL A 377 16.80 37.09 10.98
CA VAL A 377 15.83 38.16 11.25
C VAL A 377 15.21 38.02 12.64
N ARG A 378 14.77 36.79 12.99
CA ARG A 378 14.04 36.48 14.23
C ARG A 378 14.90 35.83 15.31
N ARG A 379 16.06 35.25 14.95
CA ARG A 379 17.01 34.58 15.85
C ARG A 379 16.40 33.45 16.70
N GLY A 380 15.34 32.81 16.21
CA GLY A 380 14.56 31.78 16.91
C GLY A 380 13.29 32.28 17.61
N ASN A 381 13.10 33.59 17.80
CA ASN A 381 11.92 34.14 18.47
C ASN A 381 10.69 34.10 17.54
N VAL A 382 9.82 33.10 17.76
CA VAL A 382 8.62 32.83 16.97
C VAL A 382 7.47 32.35 17.86
N SER A 383 6.22 32.56 17.43
CA SER A 383 5.02 32.01 18.07
C SER A 383 4.43 30.89 17.20
N VAL A 384 4.57 29.64 17.63
CA VAL A 384 3.95 28.50 16.94
C VAL A 384 2.41 28.60 16.91
N PRO A 385 1.71 28.98 18.01
CA PRO A 385 0.25 29.17 17.99
C PRO A 385 -0.22 30.13 16.89
N ASP A 386 0.48 31.26 16.70
CA ASP A 386 0.08 32.25 15.70
C ASP A 386 0.34 31.82 14.25
N MET A 387 1.08 30.73 14.01
CA MET A 387 1.14 30.08 12.69
C MET A 387 -0.18 29.37 12.33
N TYR A 388 -1.05 29.08 13.30
CA TYR A 388 -2.39 28.50 13.11
C TYR A 388 -3.53 29.55 13.20
N ASN A 389 -3.19 30.80 13.54
CA ASN A 389 -4.12 31.91 13.67
C ASN A 389 -4.08 32.80 12.42
N PHE A 390 -5.17 32.82 11.64
CA PHE A 390 -5.26 33.71 10.46
C PHE A 390 -5.18 35.21 10.82
N ASN A 391 -5.54 35.58 12.06
CA ASN A 391 -5.47 36.96 12.56
C ASN A 391 -4.20 37.25 13.38
N GLY A 392 -3.27 36.31 13.46
CA GLY A 392 -2.02 36.43 14.23
C GLY A 392 -0.97 37.33 13.60
N ILE A 393 0.16 37.49 14.28
CA ILE A 393 1.28 38.37 13.89
C ILE A 393 1.85 38.07 12.49
N TYR A 394 1.70 36.83 12.00
CA TYR A 394 2.12 36.43 10.64
C TYR A 394 1.10 36.75 9.55
N ARG A 395 0.06 37.55 9.84
CA ARG A 395 -0.80 38.11 8.80
C ARG A 395 -0.09 39.19 7.98
N TYR A 396 0.88 39.94 8.54
CA TYR A 396 1.71 41.00 7.91
C TYR A 396 0.99 42.18 7.21
N SER A 397 -0.28 42.04 6.85
CA SER A 397 -1.09 43.07 6.20
C SER A 397 -2.56 42.72 6.36
N GLN A 398 -3.35 43.61 6.95
CA GLN A 398 -4.79 43.43 7.10
C GLN A 398 -5.50 43.22 5.75
N ARG A 399 -5.01 43.85 4.67
CA ARG A 399 -5.59 43.75 3.32
C ARG A 399 -5.09 42.57 2.48
N PHE A 400 -3.83 42.17 2.64
CA PHE A 400 -3.17 41.22 1.73
C PHE A 400 -2.66 39.92 2.37
N GLY A 401 -2.70 39.78 3.71
CA GLY A 401 -2.35 38.54 4.42
C GLY A 401 -0.98 37.95 4.04
N THR A 402 0.00 38.79 3.70
CA THR A 402 1.23 38.43 2.98
C THR A 402 2.36 39.38 3.36
N ASN A 403 3.57 38.85 3.56
CA ASN A 403 4.77 39.65 3.72
C ASN A 403 5.34 40.08 2.36
N TRP A 404 5.09 41.32 1.96
CA TRP A 404 5.60 41.87 0.68
C TRP A 404 7.13 41.76 0.55
N ARG A 405 7.87 41.76 1.67
CA ARG A 405 9.34 41.65 1.71
C ARG A 405 9.80 40.28 1.20
N ALA A 406 9.11 39.23 1.63
CA ALA A 406 9.37 37.86 1.19
C ALA A 406 9.02 37.66 -0.28
N VAL A 407 7.91 38.28 -0.74
CA VAL A 407 7.50 38.26 -2.16
C VAL A 407 8.55 38.96 -3.04
N VAL A 408 9.03 40.14 -2.64
CA VAL A 408 10.08 40.86 -3.40
C VAL A 408 11.40 40.10 -3.40
N ALA A 409 11.85 39.59 -2.25
CA ALA A 409 13.08 38.79 -2.18
C ALA A 409 12.99 37.49 -2.99
N PHE A 410 11.83 36.82 -3.00
CA PHE A 410 11.56 35.65 -3.82
C PHE A 410 11.71 35.96 -5.32
N PHE A 411 11.07 37.04 -5.80
CA PHE A 411 11.13 37.43 -7.20
C PHE A 411 12.52 37.93 -7.62
N ILE A 412 13.28 38.61 -6.74
CA ILE A 412 14.68 38.96 -7.00
C ILE A 412 15.55 37.70 -7.14
N GLY A 413 15.27 36.64 -6.37
CA GLY A 413 15.94 35.36 -6.54
C GLY A 413 15.59 34.66 -7.86
N CYS A 414 14.29 34.50 -8.16
CA CYS A 414 13.86 33.62 -9.26
C CYS A 414 13.80 34.27 -10.64
N ILE A 415 13.56 35.60 -10.77
CA ILE A 415 13.39 36.26 -12.08
C ILE A 415 14.68 36.28 -12.92
N PRO A 416 15.86 36.67 -12.40
CA PRO A 416 17.05 36.82 -13.25
C PRO A 416 17.52 35.53 -13.95
N PRO A 417 17.39 34.32 -13.36
CA PRO A 417 17.62 33.06 -14.06
C PRO A 417 16.57 32.65 -15.11
N LEU A 418 15.36 33.25 -15.14
CA LEU A 418 14.27 32.82 -16.03
C LEU A 418 14.63 32.73 -17.52
N PRO A 419 15.42 33.66 -18.12
CA PRO A 419 15.76 33.56 -19.53
C PRO A 419 16.57 32.28 -19.86
N GLY A 420 17.53 31.91 -19.01
CA GLY A 420 18.29 30.67 -19.17
C GLY A 420 17.47 29.42 -18.92
N PHE A 421 16.47 29.48 -18.03
CA PHE A 421 15.50 28.40 -17.83
C PHE A 421 14.61 28.17 -19.07
N VAL A 422 14.10 29.25 -19.69
CA VAL A 422 13.29 29.16 -20.92
C VAL A 422 14.11 28.61 -22.09
N ASP A 423 15.38 29.01 -22.21
CA ASP A 423 16.30 28.42 -23.20
C ASP A 423 16.54 26.93 -22.95
N ASN A 424 16.75 26.52 -21.69
CA ASN A 424 16.97 25.12 -21.31
C ASN A 424 15.77 24.22 -21.65
N ILE A 425 14.53 24.68 -21.41
CA ILE A 425 13.32 23.95 -21.85
C ILE A 425 13.26 23.85 -23.38
N LYS A 426 13.48 24.96 -24.09
CA LYS A 426 13.36 24.99 -25.55
C LYS A 426 14.43 24.13 -26.24
N ALA A 427 15.67 24.17 -25.75
CA ALA A 427 16.75 23.30 -26.19
C ALA A 427 16.40 21.81 -26.02
N ALA A 428 15.79 21.42 -24.89
CA ALA A 428 15.30 20.04 -24.67
C ALA A 428 14.07 19.67 -25.54
N GLY A 429 13.40 20.68 -26.13
CA GLY A 429 12.39 20.52 -27.19
C GLY A 429 12.96 20.46 -28.61
N ASN A 430 14.28 20.60 -28.80
CA ASN A 430 14.97 20.86 -30.07
C ASN A 430 14.63 22.22 -30.72
N GLU A 431 14.01 23.16 -29.98
CA GLU A 431 13.88 24.55 -30.39
C GLU A 431 15.15 25.35 -30.06
N LYS A 432 15.36 26.47 -30.75
CA LYS A 432 16.45 27.43 -30.49
C LYS A 432 15.89 28.75 -29.98
N THR A 433 16.60 29.42 -29.08
CA THR A 433 16.26 30.77 -28.62
C THR A 433 17.36 31.78 -28.94
N SER A 434 17.08 33.06 -28.69
CA SER A 434 18.05 34.18 -28.77
C SER A 434 18.58 34.62 -27.40
N VAL A 435 18.50 33.76 -26.37
CA VAL A 435 19.00 34.07 -25.02
C VAL A 435 20.53 34.18 -25.04
N SER A 436 21.07 35.17 -24.32
CA SER A 436 22.51 35.41 -24.27
C SER A 436 23.23 34.34 -23.45
N VAL A 437 24.51 34.11 -23.77
CA VAL A 437 25.40 33.21 -23.00
C VAL A 437 25.44 33.60 -21.52
N GLY A 438 25.34 34.90 -21.19
CA GLY A 438 25.21 35.37 -19.81
C GLY A 438 23.95 34.86 -19.09
N GLY A 439 22.79 34.84 -19.77
CA GLY A 439 21.55 34.28 -19.23
C GLY A 439 21.60 32.76 -19.05
N GLN A 440 22.19 32.04 -20.01
CA GLN A 440 22.45 30.60 -19.89
C GLN A 440 23.36 30.27 -18.70
N ASN A 441 24.43 31.06 -18.50
CA ASN A 441 25.39 30.90 -17.42
C ASN A 441 24.78 31.23 -16.05
N LEU A 442 23.93 32.26 -15.97
CA LEU A 442 23.21 32.59 -14.74
C LEU A 442 22.25 31.47 -14.29
N PHE A 443 21.57 30.82 -15.24
CA PHE A 443 20.78 29.62 -14.95
C PHE A 443 21.66 28.40 -14.60
N ALA A 444 22.87 28.29 -15.15
CA ALA A 444 23.83 27.24 -14.78
C ALA A 444 24.34 27.34 -13.32
N ILE A 445 24.11 28.46 -12.61
CA ILE A 445 24.28 28.60 -11.15
C ILE A 445 22.94 28.91 -10.45
N GLY A 446 21.82 28.56 -11.08
CA GLY A 446 20.47 29.01 -10.75
C GLY A 446 20.09 28.85 -9.28
N TYR A 447 20.26 27.66 -8.68
CA TYR A 447 19.96 27.42 -7.28
C TYR A 447 20.79 28.31 -6.34
N ILE A 448 22.12 28.36 -6.56
CA ILE A 448 23.05 29.12 -5.72
C ILE A 448 22.73 30.62 -5.80
N TYR A 449 22.54 31.15 -7.01
CA TYR A 449 22.15 32.54 -7.22
C TYR A 449 20.83 32.85 -6.50
N SER A 450 19.80 32.05 -6.76
CA SER A 450 18.44 32.31 -6.28
C SER A 450 18.36 32.20 -4.75
N PHE A 451 19.08 31.25 -4.15
CA PHE A 451 19.23 31.11 -2.70
C PHE A 451 19.95 32.32 -2.08
N VAL A 452 21.14 32.68 -2.58
CA VAL A 452 21.95 33.76 -1.99
C VAL A 452 21.33 35.14 -2.21
N ALA A 453 20.77 35.42 -3.39
CA ALA A 453 20.09 36.68 -3.68
C ALA A 453 18.86 36.85 -2.78
N ALA A 454 18.01 35.81 -2.65
CA ALA A 454 16.85 35.87 -1.78
C ALA A 454 17.23 36.08 -0.30
N ALA A 455 18.27 35.41 0.21
CA ALA A 455 18.79 35.62 1.56
C ALA A 455 19.17 37.09 1.80
N ILE A 456 20.03 37.63 0.94
CA ILE A 456 20.58 38.98 1.09
C ILE A 456 19.45 40.01 1.01
N PHE A 457 18.60 39.96 -0.02
CA PHE A 457 17.53 40.94 -0.18
C PHE A 457 16.44 40.80 0.89
N TYR A 458 16.14 39.58 1.37
CA TYR A 458 15.18 39.41 2.47
C TYR A 458 15.70 40.00 3.79
N VAL A 459 16.97 39.75 4.13
CA VAL A 459 17.60 40.33 5.33
C VAL A 459 17.69 41.86 5.22
N LEU A 460 18.08 42.40 4.05
CA LEU A 460 18.12 43.86 3.84
C LEU A 460 16.73 44.51 3.94
N LEU A 461 15.69 43.91 3.33
CA LEU A 461 14.33 44.44 3.39
C LEU A 461 13.77 44.45 4.82
N ASN A 462 14.03 43.42 5.62
CA ASN A 462 13.65 43.41 7.04
C ASN A 462 14.54 44.33 7.90
N ARG A 463 15.80 44.55 7.53
CA ARG A 463 16.73 45.45 8.26
C ARG A 463 16.43 46.94 8.05
N PHE A 464 15.92 47.32 6.88
CA PHE A 464 15.55 48.70 6.55
C PHE A 464 14.05 49.01 6.73
N PHE A 465 13.17 48.03 6.53
CA PHE A 465 11.72 48.20 6.64
C PHE A 465 11.08 47.14 7.56
N PRO A 466 11.52 46.98 8.83
CA PRO A 466 11.04 45.92 9.73
C PRO A 466 9.51 45.90 9.90
N HIS A 467 8.96 44.74 10.25
CA HIS A 467 7.54 44.58 10.59
C HIS A 467 7.37 44.48 12.12
N THR A 468 7.19 45.64 12.76
CA THR A 468 7.20 45.80 14.22
C THR A 468 6.20 44.90 14.95
N GLU A 469 4.97 44.77 14.44
CA GLU A 469 3.91 43.92 15.02
C GLU A 469 4.26 42.42 15.08
N SER A 470 5.33 41.98 14.41
CA SER A 470 5.76 40.58 14.39
C SER A 470 7.15 40.34 15.01
N ILE A 471 7.70 41.33 15.72
CA ILE A 471 8.95 41.16 16.48
C ILE A 471 8.60 40.58 17.86
N MET A 472 9.40 39.62 18.33
CA MET A 472 9.23 38.96 19.62
C MET A 472 10.56 38.89 20.35
N ASP A 473 10.55 39.04 21.67
CA ASP A 473 11.76 38.98 22.52
C ASP A 473 12.10 37.56 23.00
N HIS A 474 11.13 36.63 22.94
CA HIS A 474 11.30 35.21 23.23
C HIS A 474 10.53 34.36 22.21
N ALA A 475 10.63 33.02 22.32
CA ALA A 475 9.87 32.09 21.49
C ALA A 475 8.72 31.46 22.29
N GLU A 476 7.55 31.38 21.68
CA GLU A 476 6.40 30.62 22.17
C GLU A 476 6.29 29.33 21.33
N THR A 477 6.91 28.24 21.78
CA THR A 477 6.79 26.92 21.10
C THR A 477 5.37 26.36 21.18
N GLY A 478 4.54 26.89 22.10
CA GLY A 478 3.19 26.41 22.34
C GLY A 478 3.15 25.05 23.05
N GLU A 479 4.28 24.58 23.61
CA GLU A 479 4.33 23.31 24.35
C GLU A 479 3.47 23.35 25.62
N ASP A 480 3.31 24.52 26.24
CA ASP A 480 2.35 24.73 27.33
C ASP A 480 0.90 24.53 26.87
N ILE A 481 0.58 24.83 25.61
CA ILE A 481 -0.74 24.56 25.02
C ILE A 481 -0.90 23.07 24.72
N VAL A 482 0.17 22.35 24.33
CA VAL A 482 0.12 20.88 24.26
C VAL A 482 -0.13 20.28 25.64
N ALA A 483 0.66 20.67 26.64
CA ALA A 483 0.58 20.15 28.00
C ALA A 483 -0.77 20.47 28.66
N ALA A 484 -1.23 21.71 28.57
CA ALA A 484 -2.54 22.11 29.09
C ALA A 484 -3.70 21.46 28.31
N ASN A 485 -3.53 21.13 27.03
CA ASN A 485 -4.56 20.42 26.26
C ASN A 485 -4.56 18.89 26.47
N ASP A 486 -3.40 18.25 26.67
CA ASP A 486 -3.34 16.84 27.08
C ASP A 486 -3.87 16.69 28.51
N ALA A 487 -3.64 17.69 29.39
CA ALA A 487 -4.35 17.83 30.67
C ALA A 487 -5.85 18.12 30.50
N LYS A 488 -6.28 18.90 29.50
CA LYS A 488 -7.72 19.07 29.19
C LYS A 488 -8.40 17.85 28.58
N ARG A 489 -7.61 16.98 27.95
CA ARG A 489 -8.09 15.67 27.48
C ARG A 489 -8.37 14.69 28.61
N LEU A 490 -7.93 15.05 29.82
CA LEU A 490 -8.28 14.50 31.11
C LEU A 490 -9.47 15.21 31.78
N GLU A 491 -10.13 16.24 31.21
CA GLU A 491 -11.02 17.13 32.01
C GLU A 491 -12.55 16.99 31.85
N GLU A 492 -13.14 16.50 30.75
CA GLU A 492 -14.62 16.59 30.58
C GLU A 492 -15.44 15.79 31.62
N GLN A 493 -14.83 14.82 32.30
CA GLN A 493 -15.41 14.17 33.50
C GLN A 493 -14.78 14.66 34.81
N TYR A 494 -13.57 15.23 34.78
CA TYR A 494 -12.73 15.52 35.94
C TYR A 494 -12.78 17.00 36.36
N ALA A 495 -13.55 17.84 35.66
CA ALA A 495 -13.76 19.26 36.00
C ALA A 495 -14.32 19.48 37.43
N THR A 496 -14.91 18.45 38.04
CA THR A 496 -15.35 18.44 39.46
C THR A 496 -14.19 18.30 40.46
N CYS A 497 -13.02 17.86 40.03
CA CYS A 497 -11.87 17.53 40.88
C CYS A 497 -10.91 18.72 41.11
N HIS A 498 -11.06 19.80 40.35
CA HIS A 498 -10.19 20.99 40.32
C HIS A 498 -10.17 21.84 41.62
N ALA A 499 -11.05 21.56 42.59
CA ALA A 499 -11.18 22.36 43.81
C ALA A 499 -10.32 21.87 44.99
N GLY A 500 -9.68 20.70 44.87
CA GLY A 500 -9.03 20.02 45.99
C GLY A 500 -7.73 20.65 46.47
N VAL A 501 -7.49 20.61 47.79
CA VAL A 501 -6.26 21.07 48.45
C VAL A 501 -5.13 20.03 48.33
N SER A 502 -5.51 18.74 48.29
CA SER A 502 -4.62 17.59 48.06
C SER A 502 -5.31 16.54 47.18
N GLN A 503 -4.59 16.01 46.18
CA GLN A 503 -5.14 15.10 45.17
C GLN A 503 -4.04 14.16 44.65
N SER A 504 -4.35 12.87 44.45
CA SER A 504 -3.44 12.00 43.69
C SER A 504 -3.42 12.43 42.21
N PRO A 505 -2.36 12.17 41.42
CA PRO A 505 -1.08 11.58 41.79
C PRO A 505 -0.19 12.55 42.57
N ILE A 506 0.49 12.07 43.63
CA ILE A 506 1.56 12.82 44.29
C ILE A 506 2.95 12.23 44.05
N SER A 507 3.96 13.09 44.10
CA SER A 507 5.37 12.70 44.17
C SER A 507 5.77 12.44 45.62
N LEU A 508 6.14 11.21 45.91
CA LEU A 508 6.69 10.75 47.18
C LEU A 508 8.22 10.79 47.13
N HIS A 509 8.85 11.02 48.29
CA HIS A 509 10.29 11.11 48.42
C HIS A 509 10.79 10.25 49.58
N THR A 510 11.74 9.35 49.33
CA THR A 510 12.34 8.53 50.41
C THR A 510 13.10 9.40 51.41
N ALA A 511 13.62 10.55 50.95
CA ALA A 511 14.27 11.56 51.79
C ALA A 511 13.32 12.22 52.82
N SER A 512 12.00 12.16 52.64
CA SER A 512 11.01 12.66 53.59
C SER A 512 10.74 11.70 54.76
N GLY A 513 11.30 10.49 54.72
CA GLY A 513 11.02 9.42 55.68
C GLY A 513 9.75 8.63 55.34
N LEU A 514 9.45 7.64 56.17
CA LEU A 514 8.22 6.84 56.15
C LEU A 514 7.29 7.26 57.29
N ALA A 515 6.01 6.95 57.17
CA ALA A 515 5.01 7.25 58.18
C ALA A 515 5.19 6.37 59.44
N THR A 516 5.00 6.99 60.60
CA THR A 516 4.97 6.33 61.92
C THR A 516 3.67 6.61 62.69
N THR A 517 2.68 7.20 62.01
CA THR A 517 1.33 7.55 62.49
C THR A 517 0.29 7.05 61.49
N HIS A 518 -0.97 6.95 61.91
CA HIS A 518 -2.09 6.42 61.10
C HIS A 518 -1.94 4.93 60.72
N THR A 519 -1.30 4.12 61.57
CA THR A 519 -0.98 2.71 61.29
C THR A 519 -2.18 1.90 60.78
N PRO A 520 -2.12 1.35 59.55
CA PRO A 520 -3.19 0.54 58.99
C PRO A 520 -3.18 -0.87 59.61
N ASP A 521 -4.25 -1.22 60.31
CA ASP A 521 -4.51 -2.56 60.83
C ASP A 521 -5.49 -3.32 59.92
N PHE A 522 -5.00 -4.39 59.31
CA PHE A 522 -5.78 -5.28 58.45
C PHE A 522 -6.43 -6.45 59.21
N SER A 523 -6.52 -6.42 60.55
CA SER A 523 -7.13 -7.49 61.36
C SER A 523 -8.57 -7.86 60.99
N GLY A 524 -9.30 -6.99 60.29
CA GLY A 524 -10.64 -7.27 59.75
C GLY A 524 -10.66 -8.05 58.43
N TYR A 525 -9.50 -8.33 57.82
CA TYR A 525 -9.36 -9.23 56.67
C TYR A 525 -9.26 -10.67 57.18
N THR A 526 -10.42 -11.23 57.52
CA THR A 526 -10.54 -12.56 58.15
C THR A 526 -10.52 -13.68 57.11
N SER A 527 -10.52 -14.95 57.53
CA SER A 527 -10.49 -16.09 56.60
C SER A 527 -11.69 -16.16 55.64
N SER A 528 -12.84 -15.56 55.98
CA SER A 528 -13.98 -15.42 55.05
C SER A 528 -13.78 -14.31 54.00
N SER A 529 -12.74 -13.48 54.14
CA SER A 529 -12.34 -12.47 53.15
C SER A 529 -11.48 -13.04 52.02
N HIS A 530 -11.16 -14.34 52.00
CA HIS A 530 -10.29 -14.95 50.98
C HIS A 530 -10.98 -15.25 49.64
N GLU A 531 -12.31 -15.35 49.60
CA GLU A 531 -13.10 -15.67 48.40
C GLU A 531 -14.30 -14.73 48.27
N LEU A 532 -14.05 -13.49 47.82
CA LEU A 532 -15.10 -12.50 47.60
C LEU A 532 -15.63 -12.58 46.18
N SER A 533 -16.93 -12.82 46.02
CA SER A 533 -17.59 -12.77 44.71
C SER A 533 -17.92 -11.33 44.32
N GLY A 534 -17.73 -10.99 43.04
CA GLY A 534 -17.97 -9.64 42.54
C GLY A 534 -18.01 -9.56 41.02
N THR A 535 -18.09 -8.32 40.54
CA THR A 535 -18.17 -7.98 39.12
C THR A 535 -16.85 -7.38 38.64
N PHE A 536 -16.26 -7.98 37.60
CA PHE A 536 -14.97 -7.63 37.01
C PHE A 536 -15.16 -6.95 35.64
N PHE A 537 -14.43 -5.87 35.39
CA PHE A 537 -14.56 -5.05 34.18
C PHE A 537 -13.23 -4.35 33.84
N ASN A 538 -13.16 -3.63 32.72
CA ASN A 538 -12.08 -2.67 32.45
C ASN A 538 -12.67 -1.26 32.57
N TRP A 539 -12.05 -0.41 33.39
CA TRP A 539 -12.55 0.93 33.71
C TRP A 539 -11.88 2.04 32.86
N GLY A 540 -10.98 1.66 31.95
CA GLY A 540 -10.28 2.53 30.99
C GLY A 540 -8.76 2.48 31.15
N PHE A 541 -8.27 2.58 32.39
CA PHE A 541 -6.83 2.61 32.70
C PHE A 541 -6.27 1.24 33.10
N GLY A 542 -7.13 0.22 33.22
CA GLY A 542 -6.78 -1.15 33.55
C GLY A 542 -8.01 -1.97 33.98
N PRO A 543 -7.80 -3.21 34.46
CA PRO A 543 -8.83 -4.01 35.12
C PRO A 543 -9.38 -3.35 36.40
N ALA A 544 -10.63 -3.65 36.74
CA ALA A 544 -11.29 -3.25 37.98
C ALA A 544 -12.28 -4.34 38.47
N PHE A 545 -12.62 -4.28 39.74
CA PHE A 545 -13.46 -5.25 40.44
C PHE A 545 -14.27 -4.57 41.56
N THR A 546 -15.55 -4.89 41.65
CA THR A 546 -16.45 -4.42 42.72
C THR A 546 -17.08 -5.60 43.43
N ILE A 547 -17.09 -5.61 44.77
CA ILE A 547 -17.55 -6.73 45.58
C ILE A 547 -19.09 -6.73 45.69
N THR A 548 -19.71 -7.88 45.43
CA THR A 548 -21.16 -8.05 45.58
C THR A 548 -21.53 -8.13 47.06
N HIS A 549 -22.46 -7.27 47.50
CA HIS A 549 -23.00 -7.22 48.86
C HIS A 549 -24.53 -6.99 48.83
N GLU A 550 -25.23 -7.34 49.90
CA GLU A 550 -26.70 -7.19 49.98
C GLU A 550 -27.10 -5.88 50.69
N GLY A 551 -27.80 -5.01 49.97
CA GLY A 551 -28.32 -3.75 50.52
C GLY A 551 -27.25 -2.67 50.68
N THR A 552 -27.42 -1.81 51.68
CA THR A 552 -26.51 -0.68 51.99
C THR A 552 -25.66 -0.93 53.23
N ASP A 553 -25.43 -2.20 53.59
CA ASP A 553 -24.67 -2.59 54.79
C ASP A 553 -23.24 -3.01 54.44
N PHE A 554 -22.35 -2.02 54.43
CA PHE A 554 -20.93 -2.23 54.17
C PHE A 554 -20.19 -2.93 55.33
N THR A 555 -20.80 -3.06 56.51
CA THR A 555 -20.12 -3.60 57.71
C THR A 555 -19.76 -5.07 57.62
N THR A 556 -20.32 -5.77 56.62
CA THR A 556 -20.09 -7.18 56.28
C THR A 556 -18.81 -7.41 55.44
N LEU A 557 -18.20 -6.36 54.90
CA LEU A 557 -17.04 -6.42 54.00
C LEU A 557 -15.70 -6.43 54.77
N PRO A 558 -14.56 -6.77 54.13
CA PRO A 558 -13.25 -6.80 54.81
C PRO A 558 -12.88 -5.43 55.38
N ALA A 559 -12.55 -5.39 56.67
CA ALA A 559 -12.36 -4.14 57.40
C ALA A 559 -10.88 -3.79 57.63
N LEU A 560 -10.53 -2.55 57.30
CA LEU A 560 -9.27 -1.87 57.62
C LEU A 560 -9.53 -0.90 58.79
N LYS A 561 -8.57 -0.77 59.71
CA LYS A 561 -8.65 0.16 60.86
C LYS A 561 -7.44 1.08 60.94
N PHE A 562 -7.68 2.32 61.32
CA PHE A 562 -6.66 3.33 61.63
C PHE A 562 -7.32 4.49 62.41
N ASP A 563 -6.58 5.22 63.25
CA ASP A 563 -7.07 6.40 63.98
C ASP A 563 -8.42 6.20 64.73
N ASP A 564 -8.61 5.04 65.37
CA ASP A 564 -9.87 4.59 66.01
C ASP A 564 -11.10 4.51 65.05
N ARG A 565 -10.90 4.62 63.74
CA ARG A 565 -11.89 4.39 62.68
C ARG A 565 -11.83 2.96 62.14
N THR A 566 -12.95 2.47 61.64
CA THR A 566 -13.07 1.23 60.85
C THR A 566 -13.67 1.57 59.49
N VAL A 567 -13.11 1.03 58.40
CA VAL A 567 -13.54 1.26 57.02
C VAL A 567 -13.50 -0.04 56.22
N TYR A 568 -14.32 -0.15 55.19
CA TYR A 568 -14.74 -1.41 54.57
C TYR A 568 -14.40 -1.46 53.08
N LEU A 569 -13.74 -2.52 52.63
CA LEU A 569 -13.30 -2.67 51.24
C LEU A 569 -14.49 -2.86 50.28
N THR A 570 -14.74 -1.90 49.39
CA THR A 570 -15.82 -1.99 48.37
C THR A 570 -15.34 -2.60 47.05
N GLY A 571 -14.06 -2.45 46.72
CA GLY A 571 -13.48 -3.01 45.50
C GLY A 571 -12.06 -2.52 45.23
N TRP A 572 -11.58 -2.78 44.02
CA TRP A 572 -10.28 -2.32 43.55
C TRP A 572 -10.25 -1.98 42.07
N HIS A 573 -9.30 -1.15 41.67
CA HIS A 573 -9.05 -0.83 40.26
C HIS A 573 -7.55 -0.65 40.01
N ILE A 574 -7.08 -0.99 38.80
CA ILE A 574 -5.68 -0.82 38.41
C ILE A 574 -5.54 0.42 37.52
N HIS A 575 -4.61 1.29 37.88
CA HIS A 575 -4.09 2.35 37.03
C HIS A 575 -2.87 1.85 36.27
N THR A 576 -2.84 2.09 34.96
CA THR A 576 -1.60 2.09 34.19
C THR A 576 -1.54 3.36 33.34
N PRO A 577 -0.39 4.09 33.32
CA PRO A 577 0.75 3.92 34.23
C PRO A 577 0.40 4.20 35.71
N SER A 578 1.29 3.89 36.65
CA SER A 578 1.12 4.19 38.09
C SER A 578 0.72 5.65 38.33
N GLU A 579 -0.12 5.94 39.32
CA GLU A 579 -0.38 7.33 39.72
C GLU A 579 0.85 7.90 40.43
N HIS A 580 1.25 7.28 41.52
CA HIS A 580 2.37 7.74 42.35
C HIS A 580 3.72 7.64 41.64
N VAL A 581 4.61 8.55 42.05
CA VAL A 581 6.02 8.63 41.67
C VAL A 581 6.84 8.59 42.96
N VAL A 582 7.92 7.80 43.02
CA VAL A 582 8.84 7.78 44.16
C VAL A 582 10.23 8.23 43.70
N ASP A 583 10.75 9.30 44.30
CA ASP A 583 12.07 9.88 43.97
C ASP A 583 12.29 10.17 42.47
N GLY A 584 11.21 10.52 41.76
CA GLY A 584 11.20 10.79 40.32
C GLY A 584 10.96 9.55 39.43
N VAL A 585 10.91 8.34 40.00
CA VAL A 585 10.63 7.09 39.28
C VAL A 585 9.13 6.75 39.36
N LYS A 586 8.49 6.56 38.20
CA LYS A 586 7.09 6.12 38.09
C LYS A 586 7.04 4.62 37.80
N ALA A 587 6.29 3.89 38.62
CA ALA A 587 6.08 2.45 38.44
C ALA A 587 5.21 2.16 37.20
N ARG A 588 5.29 0.94 36.67
CA ARG A 588 4.58 0.57 35.42
C ARG A 588 3.06 0.48 35.58
N GLY A 589 2.57 0.20 36.78
CA GLY A 589 1.14 0.27 37.14
C GLY A 589 0.93 0.46 38.65
N GLU A 590 -0.33 0.54 39.10
CA GLU A 590 -0.69 0.64 40.52
C GLU A 590 -2.08 0.04 40.79
N VAL A 591 -2.22 -0.80 41.81
CA VAL A 591 -3.53 -1.31 42.29
C VAL A 591 -4.06 -0.39 43.38
N HIS A 592 -5.27 0.15 43.23
CA HIS A 592 -5.95 0.93 44.28
C HIS A 592 -7.03 0.06 44.92
N LEU A 593 -6.86 -0.30 46.19
CA LEU A 593 -7.91 -0.87 47.04
C LEU A 593 -8.69 0.27 47.68
N VAL A 594 -10.01 0.33 47.48
CA VAL A 594 -10.84 1.47 47.94
C VAL A 594 -11.74 1.05 49.09
N HIS A 595 -11.72 1.84 50.17
CA HIS A 595 -12.51 1.62 51.38
C HIS A 595 -13.54 2.73 51.61
N VAL A 596 -14.72 2.34 52.09
CA VAL A 596 -15.82 3.22 52.48
C VAL A 596 -16.09 3.16 53.99
N ASP A 597 -16.76 4.16 54.54
CA ASP A 597 -17.27 4.11 55.93
C ASP A 597 -18.61 3.35 56.05
N GLU A 598 -19.20 3.34 57.25
CA GLU A 598 -20.50 2.71 57.53
C GLU A 598 -21.67 3.29 56.69
N SER A 599 -21.51 4.51 56.12
CA SER A 599 -22.52 5.16 55.28
C SER A 599 -22.32 4.89 53.77
N GLY A 600 -21.19 4.32 53.38
CA GLY A 600 -20.81 4.06 51.98
C GLY A 600 -20.01 5.18 51.31
N GLU A 601 -19.68 6.25 52.04
CA GLU A 601 -18.80 7.30 51.54
C GLU A 601 -17.33 6.85 51.57
N ALA A 602 -16.56 7.20 50.54
CA ALA A 602 -15.15 6.81 50.45
C ALA A 602 -14.32 7.44 51.59
N ALA A 603 -13.44 6.66 52.21
CA ALA A 603 -12.72 7.05 53.42
C ALA A 603 -11.21 6.77 53.40
N SER A 604 -10.75 5.72 52.70
CA SER A 604 -9.31 5.48 52.49
C SER A 604 -9.00 4.72 51.20
N VAL A 605 -7.74 4.80 50.77
CA VAL A 605 -7.21 4.06 49.62
C VAL A 605 -5.86 3.45 49.96
N VAL A 606 -5.66 2.16 49.68
CA VAL A 606 -4.34 1.51 49.73
C VAL A 606 -3.83 1.33 48.30
N ALA A 607 -2.68 1.92 47.97
CA ALA A 607 -2.20 2.04 46.59
C ALA A 607 -0.88 1.28 46.36
N LEU A 608 -0.96 0.13 45.71
CA LEU A 608 0.12 -0.85 45.57
C LEU A 608 0.76 -0.78 44.17
N ARG A 609 1.90 -0.08 44.07
CA ARG A 609 2.67 0.11 42.83
C ARG A 609 3.18 -1.22 42.27
N ILE A 610 3.12 -1.39 40.94
CA ILE A 610 3.45 -2.62 40.21
C ILE A 610 4.66 -2.36 39.28
N ASP A 611 5.68 -3.20 39.37
CA ASP A 611 6.88 -3.14 38.51
C ASP A 611 7.33 -4.52 38.00
N ALA A 612 8.18 -4.51 36.98
CA ALA A 612 8.64 -5.71 36.27
C ALA A 612 9.74 -6.47 37.04
N SER A 613 9.63 -7.80 37.08
CA SER A 613 10.63 -8.72 37.65
C SER A 613 11.02 -9.81 36.67
N LYS A 614 12.30 -10.21 36.70
CA LYS A 614 12.84 -11.37 35.97
C LYS A 614 12.64 -12.71 36.70
N HIS A 615 12.28 -12.68 37.98
CA HIS A 615 12.33 -13.85 38.87
C HIS A 615 11.09 -14.06 39.74
N ALA A 616 10.18 -13.09 39.81
CA ALA A 616 8.92 -13.19 40.54
C ALA A 616 7.73 -13.00 39.58
N SER A 617 6.64 -13.69 39.88
CA SER A 617 5.33 -13.54 39.26
C SER A 617 4.29 -13.34 40.35
N SER A 618 3.47 -12.30 40.25
CA SER A 618 2.45 -12.00 41.26
C SER A 618 1.35 -13.07 41.28
N ALA A 619 0.90 -13.50 42.46
CA ALA A 619 -0.22 -14.43 42.59
C ALA A 619 -1.56 -13.70 42.39
N PHE A 620 -1.67 -12.46 42.87
CA PHE A 620 -2.74 -11.51 42.55
C PHE A 620 -2.92 -11.35 41.04
N LEU A 621 -1.86 -11.06 40.26
CA LEU A 621 -2.01 -10.97 38.80
C LEU A 621 -2.33 -12.32 38.13
N SER A 622 -2.02 -13.44 38.78
CA SER A 622 -2.36 -14.80 38.32
C SER A 622 -3.79 -15.22 38.66
N SER A 623 -4.48 -14.53 39.59
CA SER A 623 -5.88 -14.80 39.92
C SER A 623 -6.88 -14.07 39.02
N LEU A 624 -6.39 -13.12 38.21
CA LEU A 624 -7.23 -12.40 37.24
C LEU A 624 -7.68 -13.31 36.08
N PRO A 625 -8.82 -13.01 35.42
CA PRO A 625 -9.28 -13.77 34.26
C PRO A 625 -8.23 -13.86 33.15
N GLN A 626 -8.00 -15.08 32.63
CA GLN A 626 -6.97 -15.39 31.63
C GLN A 626 -7.05 -14.53 30.35
N THR A 627 -8.23 -14.04 30.01
CA THR A 627 -8.44 -13.01 28.99
C THR A 627 -8.90 -11.74 29.69
N LEU A 628 -7.98 -10.80 29.91
CA LEU A 628 -8.30 -9.49 30.45
C LEU A 628 -9.16 -8.70 29.44
N ILE A 629 -10.15 -7.96 29.95
CA ILE A 629 -11.05 -7.12 29.14
C ILE A 629 -10.25 -5.90 28.66
N HIS A 630 -10.30 -5.58 27.36
CA HIS A 630 -9.60 -4.45 26.76
C HIS A 630 -10.38 -3.13 26.92
N PHE A 631 -9.72 -1.98 27.09
CA PHE A 631 -10.35 -0.67 27.39
C PHE A 631 -11.43 -0.16 26.41
N ASN A 632 -11.50 -0.77 25.22
CA ASN A 632 -12.46 -0.46 24.15
C ASN A 632 -13.56 -1.53 24.02
N ASP A 633 -13.66 -2.45 24.99
CA ASP A 633 -14.69 -3.46 25.14
C ASP A 633 -15.59 -3.07 26.33
N SER A 634 -16.90 -3.22 26.18
CA SER A 634 -17.88 -2.95 27.25
C SER A 634 -18.36 -4.23 27.94
N THR A 635 -17.61 -5.33 27.79
CA THR A 635 -17.87 -6.59 28.47
C THR A 635 -17.65 -6.46 29.98
N VAL A 636 -18.49 -7.14 30.74
CA VAL A 636 -18.48 -7.21 32.20
C VAL A 636 -18.61 -8.69 32.59
N LEU A 637 -17.87 -9.14 33.61
CA LEU A 637 -17.85 -10.52 34.08
C LEU A 637 -18.34 -10.58 35.54
N ASP A 638 -19.56 -11.08 35.74
CA ASP A 638 -20.17 -11.23 37.06
C ASP A 638 -19.79 -12.56 37.72
N ASN A 639 -19.77 -12.57 39.05
CA ASN A 639 -19.40 -13.72 39.90
C ASN A 639 -17.93 -14.16 39.74
N VAL A 640 -17.03 -13.22 39.45
CA VAL A 640 -15.59 -13.45 39.56
C VAL A 640 -15.23 -13.50 41.05
N VAL A 641 -14.45 -14.50 41.46
CA VAL A 641 -13.99 -14.65 42.85
C VAL A 641 -12.62 -14.01 42.99
N PHE A 642 -12.43 -13.21 44.03
CA PHE A 642 -11.22 -12.44 44.29
C PHE A 642 -10.72 -12.61 45.73
N ASN A 643 -9.40 -12.69 45.90
CA ASN A 643 -8.73 -12.69 47.19
C ASN A 643 -7.98 -11.36 47.43
N PRO A 644 -8.54 -10.41 48.23
CA PRO A 644 -7.89 -9.15 48.57
C PRO A 644 -6.67 -9.28 49.49
N ILE A 645 -6.52 -10.36 50.28
CA ILE A 645 -5.40 -10.46 51.22
C ILE A 645 -4.08 -10.75 50.49
N ALA A 646 -4.13 -11.50 49.39
CA ALA A 646 -2.94 -11.92 48.64
C ALA A 646 -2.10 -10.75 48.14
N VAL A 647 -2.72 -9.68 47.63
CA VAL A 647 -1.97 -8.50 47.14
C VAL A 647 -1.34 -7.67 48.26
N ILE A 648 -1.91 -7.74 49.48
CA ILE A 648 -1.39 -7.10 50.69
C ILE A 648 -0.22 -7.92 51.26
N GLU A 649 -0.34 -9.25 51.28
CA GLU A 649 0.73 -10.18 51.67
C GLU A 649 1.93 -10.12 50.71
N GLU A 650 1.70 -10.05 49.40
CA GLU A 650 2.76 -9.96 48.37
C GLU A 650 3.65 -8.71 48.48
N VAL A 651 3.15 -7.61 49.07
CA VAL A 651 3.96 -6.40 49.37
C VAL A 651 4.50 -6.36 50.81
N GLY A 652 4.35 -7.44 51.58
CA GLY A 652 4.84 -7.51 52.97
C GLY A 652 3.95 -6.81 54.00
N GLY A 653 2.64 -6.72 53.75
CA GLY A 653 1.67 -6.28 54.75
C GLY A 653 1.67 -4.78 55.07
N VAL A 654 2.17 -3.93 54.16
CA VAL A 654 2.17 -2.46 54.28
C VAL A 654 2.82 -1.95 55.58
N GLN A 655 3.89 -2.61 56.03
CA GLN A 655 4.62 -2.23 57.26
C GLN A 655 5.50 -0.98 57.07
N GLU A 656 6.03 -0.76 55.86
CA GLU A 656 6.75 0.45 55.46
C GLU A 656 5.91 1.21 54.43
N TYR A 657 5.39 2.38 54.77
CA TYR A 657 4.48 3.15 53.90
C TYR A 657 4.63 4.66 54.05
N TRP A 658 4.13 5.38 53.05
CA TRP A 658 3.80 6.80 53.14
C TRP A 658 2.28 6.96 53.33
N THR A 659 1.85 8.01 54.02
CA THR A 659 0.44 8.35 54.18
C THR A 659 0.21 9.85 54.06
N TYR A 660 -0.95 10.23 53.54
CA TYR A 660 -1.40 11.61 53.36
C TYR A 660 -2.94 11.67 53.29
N GLU A 661 -3.52 12.87 53.36
CA GLU A 661 -4.94 13.11 53.05
C GLU A 661 -5.06 13.69 51.66
N GLY A 662 -6.03 13.22 50.88
CA GLY A 662 -6.29 13.74 49.54
C GLY A 662 -7.65 13.34 48.99
N SER A 663 -7.73 13.31 47.67
CA SER A 663 -8.88 12.87 46.87
C SER A 663 -8.41 11.84 45.83
N LEU A 664 -9.34 11.03 45.32
CA LEU A 664 -9.12 10.23 44.11
C LEU A 664 -8.83 11.16 42.91
N THR A 665 -8.07 10.68 41.93
CA THR A 665 -8.01 11.33 40.60
C THR A 665 -9.36 11.33 39.89
N THR A 666 -10.28 10.44 40.25
CA THR A 666 -11.46 10.11 39.47
C THR A 666 -12.76 10.48 40.19
N PRO A 667 -13.81 10.93 39.48
CA PRO A 667 -15.08 11.26 40.11
C PRO A 667 -15.74 10.05 40.80
N PRO A 668 -16.33 10.22 42.01
CA PRO A 668 -16.42 11.46 42.79
C PRO A 668 -15.10 11.80 43.51
N CYS A 669 -14.61 13.01 43.27
CA CYS A 669 -13.40 13.55 43.90
C CYS A 669 -13.73 14.14 45.29
N SER A 670 -14.05 13.27 46.25
CA SER A 670 -14.20 13.63 47.66
C SER A 670 -12.84 13.92 48.31
N GLU A 671 -12.77 14.97 49.11
CA GLU A 671 -11.58 15.29 49.92
C GLU A 671 -11.61 14.55 51.28
N GLY A 672 -10.44 14.35 51.87
CA GLY A 672 -10.29 13.74 53.20
C GLY A 672 -10.02 12.23 53.20
N LEU A 673 -9.76 11.63 52.03
CA LEU A 673 -9.37 10.23 51.91
C LEU A 673 -7.96 10.03 52.49
N ARG A 674 -7.82 9.10 53.44
CA ARG A 674 -6.49 8.67 53.94
C ARG A 674 -5.86 7.72 52.91
N TRP A 675 -4.72 8.10 52.35
CA TRP A 675 -3.96 7.24 51.43
C TRP A 675 -2.90 6.44 52.17
N PHE A 676 -2.68 5.19 51.77
CA PHE A 676 -1.60 4.33 52.26
C PHE A 676 -0.81 3.76 51.08
N VAL A 677 0.43 4.20 50.92
CA VAL A 677 1.30 3.81 49.79
C VAL A 677 2.50 3.03 50.31
N PRO A 678 2.54 1.68 50.22
CA PRO A 678 3.71 0.90 50.62
C PRO A 678 4.97 1.30 49.84
N LYS A 679 6.12 1.18 50.51
CA LYS A 679 7.47 1.36 49.94
C LYS A 679 7.82 0.23 48.98
N GLN A 680 7.44 -1.00 49.34
CA GLN A 680 7.51 -2.21 48.52
C GLN A 680 6.64 -2.07 47.25
N THR A 681 7.08 -2.68 46.15
CA THR A 681 6.31 -2.74 44.89
C THR A 681 5.96 -4.17 44.53
N LEU A 682 4.74 -4.38 44.05
CA LEU A 682 4.24 -5.66 43.57
C LEU A 682 5.06 -6.11 42.35
N GLN A 683 5.65 -7.30 42.44
CA GLN A 683 6.57 -7.82 41.43
C GLN A 683 5.82 -8.66 40.39
N ALA A 684 5.68 -8.12 39.18
CA ALA A 684 5.00 -8.78 38.05
C ALA A 684 6.02 -9.39 37.08
N SER A 685 5.72 -10.58 36.53
CA SER A 685 6.53 -11.13 35.44
C SER A 685 6.36 -10.30 34.16
N LEU A 686 7.33 -10.38 33.25
CA LEU A 686 7.28 -9.65 31.97
C LEU A 686 6.00 -9.96 31.16
N GLU A 687 5.54 -11.22 31.20
CA GLU A 687 4.31 -11.67 30.56
C GLU A 687 3.07 -11.09 31.24
N GLN A 688 2.98 -11.19 32.58
CA GLN A 688 1.88 -10.62 33.36
C GLN A 688 1.73 -9.11 33.11
N LEU A 689 2.85 -8.39 33.14
CA LEU A 689 2.86 -6.95 32.93
C LEU A 689 2.56 -6.57 31.47
N THR A 690 3.02 -7.35 30.48
CA THR A 690 2.67 -7.15 29.06
C THR A 690 1.18 -7.34 28.83
N ASN A 691 0.58 -8.39 29.42
CA ASN A 691 -0.86 -8.65 29.33
C ASN A 691 -1.68 -7.54 30.00
N LEU A 692 -1.23 -7.04 31.16
CA LEU A 692 -1.86 -5.93 31.89
C LEU A 692 -1.80 -4.60 31.13
N LEU A 693 -0.63 -4.24 30.59
CA LEU A 693 -0.43 -3.02 29.80
C LEU A 693 -1.07 -3.09 28.40
N GLY A 694 -1.27 -4.29 27.86
CA GLY A 694 -1.91 -4.54 26.57
C GLY A 694 -3.42 -4.31 26.56
N VAL A 695 -4.08 -4.22 27.72
CA VAL A 695 -5.53 -3.96 27.83
C VAL A 695 -5.90 -2.54 28.25
N ALA A 696 -4.92 -1.72 28.64
CA ALA A 696 -5.16 -0.36 29.11
C ALA A 696 -5.14 0.69 27.99
N ARG A 697 -5.85 1.80 28.19
CA ARG A 697 -5.88 2.93 27.24
C ARG A 697 -4.56 3.70 27.14
N PHE A 698 -3.74 3.65 28.18
CA PHE A 698 -2.45 4.33 28.27
C PHE A 698 -1.42 3.36 28.86
N SER A 699 -0.37 3.05 28.11
CA SER A 699 0.69 2.14 28.56
C SER A 699 2.08 2.65 28.17
N ILE A 700 3.06 2.32 29.00
CA ILE A 700 4.48 2.60 28.74
C ILE A 700 5.07 1.37 28.03
N VAL A 701 5.81 1.59 26.95
CA VAL A 701 6.47 0.51 26.21
C VAL A 701 7.48 -0.21 27.11
N ILE A 702 7.51 -1.54 27.03
CA ILE A 702 8.53 -2.39 27.65
C ILE A 702 9.61 -2.67 26.59
N ASP A 703 10.77 -2.04 26.72
CA ASP A 703 11.98 -2.46 26.02
C ASP A 703 12.77 -3.43 26.93
N GLU A 704 13.29 -4.55 26.39
CA GLU A 704 14.09 -5.51 27.18
C GLU A 704 15.32 -4.87 27.85
N VAL A 705 15.84 -3.80 27.24
CA VAL A 705 17.02 -3.04 27.69
C VAL A 705 16.79 -2.33 29.03
N ASP A 706 15.55 -1.91 29.31
CA ASP A 706 15.21 -1.15 30.53
C ASP A 706 15.43 -1.99 31.80
N VAL A 707 15.23 -3.32 31.71
CA VAL A 707 15.28 -4.27 32.82
C VAL A 707 16.71 -4.60 33.29
N ASP A 708 17.74 -4.22 32.53
CA ASP A 708 19.15 -4.34 32.94
C ASP A 708 19.67 -3.09 33.66
N SER A 709 18.98 -1.95 33.55
CA SER A 709 19.43 -0.68 34.13
C SER A 709 19.38 -0.65 35.67
N SER A 710 18.46 -1.40 36.27
CA SER A 710 18.28 -1.52 37.72
C SER A 710 19.19 -2.56 38.39
N LEU A 711 19.96 -3.34 37.60
CA LEU A 711 20.74 -4.49 38.08
C LEU A 711 22.19 -4.52 37.56
N GLN A 712 22.81 -3.36 37.27
CA GLN A 712 24.23 -3.30 36.91
C GLN A 712 25.14 -3.57 38.12
N GLY A 713 25.32 -4.87 38.43
CA GLY A 713 25.94 -5.33 39.68
C GLY A 713 27.02 -6.41 39.60
N GLN A 714 27.24 -7.11 38.46
CA GLN A 714 28.40 -8.00 38.22
C GLN A 714 28.35 -8.74 36.85
N GLY A 715 29.51 -9.20 36.38
CA GLY A 715 29.66 -10.48 35.66
C GLY A 715 29.43 -10.53 34.14
N ARG A 716 30.47 -10.92 33.38
CA ARG A 716 30.43 -11.13 31.91
C ARG A 716 30.84 -12.57 31.57
N SER A 717 30.10 -13.24 30.68
CA SER A 717 30.59 -14.39 29.89
C SER A 717 29.82 -14.55 28.57
N THR A 718 30.20 -15.52 27.73
CA THR A 718 29.87 -15.64 26.30
C THR A 718 29.69 -17.10 25.89
N MET A 719 28.90 -17.40 24.84
CA MET A 719 29.12 -18.60 24.00
C MET A 719 28.52 -18.48 22.58
N GLU A 720 29.00 -19.34 21.67
CA GLU A 720 28.72 -19.42 20.23
C GLU A 720 28.36 -20.87 19.81
N GLU A 721 28.40 -21.16 18.50
CA GLU A 721 28.24 -22.43 17.78
C GLU A 721 26.77 -22.84 17.47
N THR A 722 26.27 -22.96 16.22
CA THR A 722 26.72 -23.38 14.87
C THR A 722 26.41 -24.84 14.50
N SER A 723 25.77 -25.05 13.35
CA SER A 723 25.96 -26.24 12.51
C SER A 723 25.57 -25.96 11.05
N THR A 724 26.18 -26.68 10.11
CA THR A 724 25.99 -26.55 8.65
C THR A 724 25.99 -27.92 7.99
N PHE A 725 25.35 -28.07 6.82
CA PHE A 725 25.80 -29.05 5.82
C PHE A 725 25.44 -28.68 4.37
N ASN A 726 26.09 -29.33 3.42
CA ASN A 726 26.23 -28.94 2.01
C ASN A 726 25.61 -30.01 1.06
N PRO A 727 25.24 -29.70 -0.21
CA PRO A 727 24.44 -30.57 -1.05
C PRO A 727 25.23 -31.40 -2.09
N ALA A 728 24.46 -32.04 -3.00
CA ALA A 728 24.84 -32.74 -4.25
C ALA A 728 25.19 -34.23 -4.15
N ALA A 729 24.40 -35.07 -4.84
CA ALA A 729 24.69 -36.48 -5.10
C ALA A 729 24.09 -36.97 -6.44
N LEU A 730 24.94 -37.61 -7.26
CA LEU A 730 24.65 -38.54 -8.38
C LEU A 730 24.13 -38.00 -9.73
N THR A 731 24.49 -38.72 -10.81
CA THR A 731 24.42 -38.35 -12.24
C THR A 731 24.49 -39.60 -13.17
N ARG A 732 24.31 -39.42 -14.50
CA ARG A 732 24.44 -40.40 -15.63
C ARG A 732 23.25 -41.36 -15.84
N SER A 733 22.89 -41.92 -17.01
CA SER A 733 23.05 -41.63 -18.49
C SER A 733 22.04 -42.57 -19.24
N GLU A 734 22.00 -42.96 -20.53
CA GLU A 734 22.76 -42.85 -21.81
C GLU A 734 21.74 -43.02 -23.00
N THR A 735 21.77 -42.24 -24.09
CA THR A 735 22.33 -42.56 -25.45
C THR A 735 21.40 -43.27 -26.47
N ILE A 736 21.34 -42.75 -27.72
CA ILE A 736 21.29 -43.45 -29.05
C ILE A 736 20.76 -42.48 -30.16
N THR A 737 21.30 -42.58 -31.38
CA THR A 737 20.95 -41.80 -32.60
C THR A 737 20.59 -42.75 -33.77
N PRO A 738 19.91 -42.28 -34.86
CA PRO A 738 20.64 -42.26 -36.15
C PRO A 738 20.29 -41.14 -37.16
N THR A 739 21.17 -41.03 -38.16
CA THR A 739 21.36 -40.04 -39.24
C THR A 739 20.52 -40.25 -40.51
N VAL A 740 20.28 -39.20 -41.32
CA VAL A 740 20.28 -39.19 -42.82
C VAL A 740 20.75 -37.81 -43.35
N THR A 741 21.32 -37.75 -44.56
CA THR A 741 22.00 -36.58 -45.20
C THR A 741 21.40 -36.16 -46.58
N PRO A 742 21.80 -35.01 -47.21
CA PRO A 742 20.93 -34.23 -48.12
C PRO A 742 21.26 -34.28 -49.64
N LYS A 743 20.56 -33.47 -50.46
CA LYS A 743 20.88 -33.14 -51.87
C LYS A 743 20.65 -31.64 -52.21
N ASN A 744 21.18 -31.21 -53.38
CA ASN A 744 21.51 -29.81 -53.72
C ASN A 744 20.66 -29.17 -54.85
N GLY A 745 20.69 -27.83 -54.90
CA GLY A 745 20.62 -27.02 -56.13
C GLY A 745 19.75 -25.75 -56.01
N ALA A 746 19.91 -24.69 -56.82
CA ALA A 746 21.06 -24.16 -57.57
C ALA A 746 20.69 -22.76 -58.13
N LEU A 747 21.59 -21.76 -58.02
CA LEU A 747 21.67 -20.46 -58.73
C LEU A 747 20.40 -19.62 -59.03
N GLY A 748 20.46 -18.32 -58.69
CA GLY A 748 19.58 -17.28 -59.27
C GLY A 748 19.94 -15.90 -58.73
N SER A 749 20.44 -14.99 -59.58
CA SER A 749 20.93 -13.66 -59.16
C SER A 749 20.15 -12.51 -59.79
N SER A 750 19.91 -11.45 -59.01
CA SER A 750 19.77 -10.07 -59.50
C SER A 750 19.73 -9.09 -58.32
N SER A 751 20.01 -7.81 -58.58
CA SER A 751 20.08 -6.74 -57.59
C SER A 751 18.96 -5.71 -57.81
N SER A 752 18.57 -4.98 -56.75
CA SER A 752 18.50 -3.50 -56.71
C SER A 752 17.64 -2.96 -55.55
N ASN A 753 17.81 -1.67 -55.26
CA ASN A 753 17.12 -0.94 -54.19
C ASN A 753 15.61 -0.77 -54.43
N ILE A 754 14.77 -1.02 -53.42
CA ILE A 754 13.39 -0.53 -53.38
C ILE A 754 13.11 0.20 -52.05
N LYS A 755 12.29 1.26 -52.14
CA LYS A 755 11.95 2.20 -51.07
C LYS A 755 10.96 1.59 -50.06
N THR A 756 10.91 2.14 -48.86
CA THR A 756 9.93 1.79 -47.82
C THR A 756 8.49 2.11 -48.26
N ALA A 757 7.71 1.07 -48.59
CA ALA A 757 6.28 1.17 -48.86
C ALA A 757 5.47 0.77 -47.62
N LYS A 758 4.54 1.63 -47.18
CA LYS A 758 3.48 1.20 -46.25
C LYS A 758 2.51 0.30 -47.01
N SER A 759 2.25 -0.92 -46.51
CA SER A 759 1.13 -1.74 -46.98
C SER A 759 0.20 -2.05 -45.81
N ALA A 760 -1.09 -1.71 -45.96
CA ALA A 760 -2.15 -2.17 -45.08
C ALA A 760 -2.79 -3.39 -45.74
N HIS A 761 -2.43 -4.59 -45.29
CA HIS A 761 -3.05 -5.83 -45.77
C HIS A 761 -4.40 -6.03 -45.07
N SER A 762 -5.48 -5.63 -45.73
CA SER A 762 -6.84 -5.99 -45.33
C SER A 762 -7.14 -7.42 -45.78
N TYR A 763 -7.66 -8.24 -44.86
CA TYR A 763 -8.09 -9.61 -45.16
C TYR A 763 -9.56 -9.63 -45.58
N PRO A 764 -9.99 -10.56 -46.45
CA PRO A 764 -11.39 -10.66 -46.86
C PRO A 764 -12.32 -10.98 -45.68
N ARG A 765 -13.59 -10.57 -45.82
CA ARG A 765 -14.68 -10.94 -44.90
C ARG A 765 -14.89 -12.46 -44.89
N ILE A 766 -15.37 -12.99 -43.77
CA ILE A 766 -15.73 -14.41 -43.66
C ILE A 766 -17.02 -14.64 -44.47
N ASP A 767 -17.06 -15.71 -45.27
CA ASP A 767 -18.27 -16.14 -45.95
C ASP A 767 -19.22 -16.84 -44.95
N PHE A 768 -20.49 -16.45 -44.97
CA PHE A 768 -21.52 -17.01 -44.10
C PHE A 768 -22.18 -18.26 -44.68
N GLU A 769 -22.21 -18.42 -46.02
CA GLU A 769 -23.05 -19.44 -46.66
C GLU A 769 -22.70 -20.88 -46.26
N PRO A 770 -21.42 -21.28 -46.08
CA PRO A 770 -21.06 -22.60 -45.57
C PRO A 770 -21.56 -22.83 -44.14
N LEU A 771 -21.28 -21.90 -43.21
CA LEU A 771 -21.60 -22.02 -41.78
C LEU A 771 -23.12 -21.99 -41.52
N TYR A 772 -23.83 -21.14 -42.27
CA TYR A 772 -25.29 -21.10 -42.30
C TYR A 772 -25.87 -22.45 -42.74
N THR A 773 -25.33 -23.02 -43.82
CA THR A 773 -25.85 -24.27 -44.41
C THR A 773 -25.55 -25.48 -43.54
N GLU A 774 -24.36 -25.51 -42.92
CA GLU A 774 -23.97 -26.53 -41.94
C GLU A 774 -24.95 -26.56 -40.76
N LEU A 775 -25.11 -25.46 -40.02
CA LEU A 775 -26.02 -25.39 -38.88
C LEU A 775 -27.47 -25.70 -39.30
N LYS A 776 -27.93 -25.14 -40.43
CA LYS A 776 -29.27 -25.38 -40.96
C LYS A 776 -29.51 -26.84 -41.37
N SER A 777 -28.47 -27.59 -41.74
CA SER A 777 -28.59 -29.03 -41.98
C SER A 777 -28.73 -29.84 -40.69
N LEU A 778 -28.09 -29.39 -39.60
CA LEU A 778 -28.07 -30.08 -38.30
C LEU A 778 -29.34 -29.82 -37.46
N ILE A 779 -29.94 -28.63 -37.55
CA ILE A 779 -31.15 -28.25 -36.80
C ILE A 779 -32.37 -28.00 -37.72
N SER A 780 -32.45 -28.72 -38.85
CA SER A 780 -33.39 -28.45 -39.96
C SER A 780 -34.83 -28.16 -39.52
N ASP A 781 -35.37 -28.99 -38.64
CA ASP A 781 -36.78 -28.97 -38.24
C ASP A 781 -37.09 -27.77 -37.33
N ASN A 782 -36.10 -27.37 -36.51
CA ASN A 782 -36.19 -26.25 -35.58
C ASN A 782 -35.62 -24.94 -36.15
N TRP A 783 -35.14 -24.93 -37.41
CA TRP A 783 -34.49 -23.76 -38.01
C TRP A 783 -35.36 -22.48 -37.97
N HIS A 784 -36.68 -22.62 -38.16
CA HIS A 784 -37.60 -21.48 -38.08
C HIS A 784 -37.76 -20.93 -36.64
N VAL A 785 -37.69 -21.79 -35.63
CA VAL A 785 -37.70 -21.39 -34.20
C VAL A 785 -36.41 -20.64 -33.88
N TYR A 786 -35.27 -21.26 -34.21
CA TYR A 786 -33.94 -20.68 -34.02
C TYR A 786 -33.78 -19.31 -34.69
N HIS A 787 -34.15 -19.19 -35.98
CA HIS A 787 -34.04 -17.94 -36.71
C HIS A 787 -34.92 -16.82 -36.11
N ASN A 788 -36.13 -17.15 -35.66
CA ASN A 788 -37.04 -16.21 -35.03
C ASN A 788 -36.53 -15.77 -33.64
N ALA A 789 -36.15 -16.73 -32.79
CA ALA A 789 -35.57 -16.46 -31.48
C ALA A 789 -34.29 -15.62 -31.57
N LEU A 790 -33.37 -15.95 -32.48
CA LEU A 790 -32.13 -15.20 -32.70
C LEU A 790 -32.42 -13.78 -33.20
N SER A 791 -33.36 -13.61 -34.14
CA SER A 791 -33.78 -12.29 -34.64
C SER A 791 -34.36 -11.42 -33.52
N ARG A 792 -35.23 -12.00 -32.66
CA ARG A 792 -35.86 -11.31 -31.53
C ARG A 792 -34.85 -10.99 -30.42
N PHE A 793 -33.90 -11.89 -30.14
CA PHE A 793 -32.80 -11.67 -29.20
C PHE A 793 -31.89 -10.52 -29.65
N ILE A 794 -31.47 -10.50 -30.93
CA ILE A 794 -30.68 -9.41 -31.51
C ILE A 794 -31.45 -8.07 -31.51
N GLN A 795 -32.78 -8.10 -31.63
CA GLN A 795 -33.66 -6.94 -31.49
C GLN A 795 -33.95 -6.53 -30.02
N GLY A 796 -33.38 -7.22 -29.02
CA GLY A 796 -33.62 -6.95 -27.60
C GLY A 796 -35.03 -7.30 -27.10
N GLN A 797 -35.79 -8.11 -27.84
CA GLN A 797 -37.15 -8.57 -27.50
C GLN A 797 -37.19 -9.90 -26.75
N LEU A 798 -36.02 -10.49 -26.47
CA LEU A 798 -35.82 -11.65 -25.62
C LEU A 798 -34.56 -11.39 -24.79
N SER A 799 -34.58 -11.76 -23.52
CA SER A 799 -33.36 -11.91 -22.72
C SER A 799 -32.56 -13.15 -23.13
N ALA A 800 -31.33 -13.27 -22.63
CA ALA A 800 -30.50 -14.45 -22.89
C ALA A 800 -31.12 -15.75 -22.32
N VAL A 801 -31.88 -15.64 -21.22
CA VAL A 801 -32.61 -16.77 -20.61
C VAL A 801 -33.73 -17.22 -21.54
N GLU A 802 -34.60 -16.30 -21.98
CA GLU A 802 -35.72 -16.63 -22.88
C GLU A 802 -35.26 -17.08 -24.28
N PHE A 803 -34.04 -16.71 -24.71
CA PHE A 803 -33.42 -17.27 -25.91
C PHE A 803 -32.95 -18.72 -25.68
N GLY A 804 -32.32 -19.01 -24.54
CA GLY A 804 -31.89 -20.37 -24.16
C GLY A 804 -33.07 -21.33 -23.99
N ASP A 805 -34.10 -20.93 -23.24
CA ASP A 805 -35.34 -21.70 -23.04
C ASP A 805 -35.97 -22.17 -24.37
N LEU A 806 -35.88 -21.35 -25.42
CA LEU A 806 -36.41 -21.65 -26.75
C LEU A 806 -35.48 -22.50 -27.64
N CYS A 807 -34.17 -22.49 -27.40
CA CYS A 807 -33.17 -23.00 -28.35
C CYS A 807 -32.27 -24.12 -27.81
N ASP A 808 -31.90 -24.09 -26.52
CA ASP A 808 -30.83 -24.92 -25.96
C ASP A 808 -31.15 -26.41 -26.06
N HIS A 809 -32.43 -26.78 -25.95
CA HIS A 809 -32.89 -28.16 -26.06
C HIS A 809 -32.61 -28.83 -27.42
N PHE A 810 -32.30 -28.06 -28.48
CA PHE A 810 -31.78 -28.60 -29.75
C PHE A 810 -30.36 -28.10 -30.09
N LEU A 811 -29.96 -26.88 -29.69
CA LEU A 811 -28.59 -26.40 -29.92
C LEU A 811 -27.54 -27.21 -29.13
N LEU A 812 -27.81 -27.46 -27.85
CA LEU A 812 -26.92 -28.21 -26.95
C LEU A 812 -27.19 -29.73 -26.97
N SER A 813 -28.05 -30.20 -27.88
CA SER A 813 -28.40 -31.62 -28.00
C SER A 813 -27.22 -32.50 -28.46
N THR A 814 -26.25 -31.91 -29.17
CA THR A 814 -25.00 -32.55 -29.57
C THR A 814 -23.84 -31.53 -29.58
N PRO A 815 -22.59 -31.95 -29.37
CA PRO A 815 -21.42 -31.07 -29.55
C PRO A 815 -21.29 -30.52 -30.98
N ALA A 816 -21.85 -31.20 -31.99
CA ALA A 816 -21.81 -30.75 -33.39
C ALA A 816 -22.78 -29.58 -33.65
N THR A 817 -24.00 -29.63 -33.13
CA THR A 817 -24.97 -28.52 -33.20
C THR A 817 -24.47 -27.30 -32.44
N GLU A 818 -23.86 -27.51 -31.27
CA GLU A 818 -23.25 -26.44 -30.47
C GLU A 818 -22.06 -25.79 -31.21
N HIS A 819 -21.13 -26.60 -31.76
CA HIS A 819 -19.98 -26.09 -32.50
C HIS A 819 -20.38 -25.30 -33.75
N ALA A 820 -21.36 -25.79 -34.51
CA ALA A 820 -21.88 -25.10 -35.70
C ALA A 820 -22.59 -23.78 -35.33
N HIS A 821 -23.33 -23.74 -34.23
CA HIS A 821 -23.93 -22.53 -33.69
C HIS A 821 -22.87 -21.49 -33.30
N ASN A 822 -21.92 -21.90 -32.45
CA ASN A 822 -20.84 -21.04 -31.96
C ASN A 822 -19.97 -20.51 -33.12
N SER A 823 -19.69 -21.33 -34.13
CA SER A 823 -18.96 -20.92 -35.33
C SER A 823 -19.70 -19.84 -36.14
N LEU A 824 -21.02 -20.00 -36.34
CA LEU A 824 -21.84 -19.02 -37.05
C LEU A 824 -21.92 -17.69 -36.28
N ILE A 825 -22.15 -17.71 -34.98
CA ILE A 825 -22.22 -16.50 -34.14
C ILE A 825 -20.86 -15.79 -34.09
N CYS A 826 -19.75 -16.51 -33.92
CA CYS A 826 -18.41 -15.94 -33.96
C CYS A 826 -18.09 -15.30 -35.32
N ALA A 827 -18.50 -15.90 -36.44
CA ALA A 827 -18.36 -15.30 -37.77
C ALA A 827 -19.17 -14.00 -37.92
N ILE A 828 -20.40 -13.95 -37.35
CA ILE A 828 -21.25 -12.76 -37.37
C ILE A 828 -20.58 -11.62 -36.60
N ILE A 829 -20.09 -11.89 -35.38
CA ILE A 829 -19.37 -10.91 -34.56
C ILE A 829 -18.09 -10.43 -35.25
N HIS A 830 -17.31 -11.33 -35.87
CA HIS A 830 -16.09 -10.96 -36.59
C HIS A 830 -16.37 -10.05 -37.79
N ASN A 831 -17.43 -10.33 -38.55
CA ASN A 831 -17.82 -9.50 -39.69
C ASN A 831 -18.50 -8.18 -39.27
N ALA A 832 -19.14 -8.11 -38.10
CA ALA A 832 -19.73 -6.89 -37.57
C ALA A 832 -18.65 -5.85 -37.17
N GLY A 833 -17.50 -6.30 -36.65
CA GLY A 833 -16.35 -5.45 -36.31
C GLY A 833 -15.51 -4.94 -37.49
N ARG A 834 -16.10 -4.78 -38.68
CA ARG A 834 -15.39 -4.42 -39.92
C ARG A 834 -16.13 -3.33 -40.68
N ASP A 835 -15.38 -2.37 -41.26
CA ASP A 835 -15.90 -1.30 -42.12
C ASP A 835 -16.89 -1.84 -43.16
N SER A 836 -18.04 -1.18 -43.30
CA SER A 836 -19.10 -1.58 -44.24
C SER A 836 -18.54 -1.83 -45.64
N PRO A 837 -19.00 -2.86 -46.37
CA PRO A 837 -18.61 -3.05 -47.77
C PRO A 837 -18.97 -1.80 -48.58
N GLU A 838 -18.25 -1.56 -49.68
CA GLU A 838 -18.62 -0.49 -50.62
C GLU A 838 -20.08 -0.65 -51.05
N PRO A 839 -20.83 0.46 -51.27
CA PRO A 839 -22.27 0.43 -51.53
C PRO A 839 -22.62 -0.04 -52.95
N GLY A 840 -22.26 -1.29 -53.27
CA GLY A 840 -22.90 -2.10 -54.30
C GLY A 840 -24.02 -2.93 -53.69
N LEU A 841 -25.09 -3.17 -54.45
CA LEU A 841 -26.19 -4.01 -54.02
C LEU A 841 -25.69 -5.45 -53.76
N ALA A 842 -25.99 -6.00 -52.59
CA ALA A 842 -25.56 -7.36 -52.23
C ALA A 842 -26.18 -8.39 -53.19
N ALA A 843 -25.33 -9.14 -53.90
CA ALA A 843 -25.75 -9.98 -55.03
C ALA A 843 -26.84 -11.01 -54.69
N PHE A 844 -26.87 -11.51 -53.45
CA PHE A 844 -27.86 -12.48 -52.99
C PHE A 844 -29.27 -11.91 -52.78
N ILE A 845 -29.44 -10.60 -52.65
CA ILE A 845 -30.78 -9.97 -52.49
C ILE A 845 -31.54 -9.96 -53.83
N SER A 846 -30.86 -10.11 -54.97
CA SER A 846 -31.45 -10.07 -56.31
C SER A 846 -31.95 -11.42 -56.85
N LEU A 847 -31.93 -12.50 -56.05
CA LEU A 847 -32.37 -13.85 -56.48
C LEU A 847 -33.77 -14.25 -55.97
N ALA A 848 -34.49 -13.34 -55.34
CA ALA A 848 -35.83 -13.56 -54.78
C ALA A 848 -36.92 -12.61 -55.32
N SER A 849 -36.73 -12.03 -56.51
CA SER A 849 -37.77 -11.31 -57.26
C SER A 849 -37.50 -11.28 -58.77
N ASP A 850 -38.57 -11.20 -59.56
CA ASP A 850 -38.68 -11.67 -60.95
C ASP A 850 -37.78 -11.04 -62.04
N LYS A 851 -37.63 -11.80 -63.12
CA LYS A 851 -37.01 -11.40 -64.40
C LYS A 851 -37.75 -10.23 -65.05
N LEU A 852 -37.02 -9.29 -65.68
CA LEU A 852 -37.43 -8.69 -66.96
C LEU A 852 -36.27 -8.04 -67.75
N THR A 853 -36.17 -8.46 -69.01
CA THR A 853 -35.41 -7.95 -70.17
C THR A 853 -34.65 -6.60 -70.10
N GLY A 854 -33.35 -6.63 -70.46
CA GLY A 854 -32.58 -5.45 -70.89
C GLY A 854 -31.19 -5.80 -71.44
N THR A 855 -30.79 -5.29 -72.60
CA THR A 855 -29.47 -5.53 -73.25
C THR A 855 -28.59 -4.28 -73.23
N MET A 856 -27.28 -4.46 -73.48
CA MET A 856 -26.24 -3.42 -73.66
C MET A 856 -25.79 -2.67 -72.38
N SER A 857 -24.56 -2.16 -72.26
CA SER A 857 -23.28 -2.42 -72.98
C SER A 857 -22.10 -1.91 -72.12
N SER A 858 -20.86 -2.29 -72.45
CA SER A 858 -19.65 -1.91 -71.70
C SER A 858 -19.23 -0.45 -71.96
N LYS A 859 -19.55 0.45 -71.02
CA LYS A 859 -18.78 1.70 -70.76
C LYS A 859 -19.25 2.42 -69.49
N HIS A 860 -18.54 2.20 -68.38
CA HIS A 860 -18.16 3.28 -67.46
C HIS A 860 -16.96 2.83 -66.62
N ALA A 861 -15.86 3.59 -66.69
CA ALA A 861 -14.76 3.42 -65.76
C ALA A 861 -15.15 4.02 -64.40
N VAL A 862 -14.73 3.38 -63.31
CA VAL A 862 -14.84 3.95 -61.95
C VAL A 862 -14.07 5.28 -61.94
N PRO A 863 -14.65 6.39 -61.45
CA PRO A 863 -13.94 7.67 -61.36
C PRO A 863 -12.70 7.55 -60.47
N SER A 864 -11.57 8.12 -60.88
CA SER A 864 -10.41 8.22 -59.98
C SER A 864 -10.79 8.99 -58.71
N ARG A 865 -10.19 8.58 -57.59
CA ARG A 865 -10.25 9.22 -56.27
C ARG A 865 -10.10 10.75 -56.33
N ASP A 866 -9.26 11.24 -57.24
CA ASP A 866 -9.03 12.67 -57.49
C ASP A 866 -10.32 13.45 -57.83
N GLY A 867 -11.27 12.84 -58.55
CA GLY A 867 -12.45 13.52 -59.06
C GLY A 867 -13.42 13.96 -57.95
N ALA A 868 -13.61 13.12 -56.94
CA ALA A 868 -14.38 13.47 -55.75
C ALA A 868 -13.64 14.49 -54.88
N GLU A 869 -12.32 14.32 -54.71
CA GLU A 869 -11.48 15.19 -53.89
C GLU A 869 -11.39 16.62 -54.46
N GLN A 870 -11.30 16.76 -55.79
CA GLN A 870 -11.33 18.07 -56.45
C GLN A 870 -12.69 18.77 -56.32
N ARG A 871 -13.80 18.02 -56.36
CA ARG A 871 -15.15 18.57 -56.21
C ARG A 871 -15.39 19.09 -54.79
N LEU A 872 -15.08 18.27 -53.78
CA LEU A 872 -15.09 18.65 -52.36
C LEU A 872 -14.19 19.87 -52.10
N LYS A 873 -13.00 19.92 -52.71
CA LYS A 873 -12.07 21.06 -52.57
C LYS A 873 -12.63 22.36 -53.16
N ALA A 874 -13.38 22.30 -54.26
CA ALA A 874 -14.06 23.46 -54.83
C ALA A 874 -15.20 23.95 -53.91
N GLU A 875 -16.05 23.03 -53.44
CA GLU A 875 -17.17 23.32 -52.53
C GLU A 875 -16.68 23.90 -51.19
N ILE A 876 -15.68 23.29 -50.57
CA ILE A 876 -15.05 23.79 -49.34
C ILE A 876 -14.45 25.18 -49.55
N MET A 877 -13.87 25.48 -50.72
CA MET A 877 -13.28 26.79 -51.01
C MET A 877 -14.32 27.88 -51.31
N ALA A 878 -15.54 27.52 -51.72
CA ALA A 878 -16.66 28.44 -51.89
C ALA A 878 -17.28 28.89 -50.54
N LEU A 879 -17.07 28.15 -49.45
CA LEU A 879 -17.65 28.47 -48.14
C LEU A 879 -17.13 29.81 -47.56
N PRO A 880 -17.96 30.52 -46.76
CA PRO A 880 -17.54 31.73 -46.05
C PRO A 880 -16.28 31.52 -45.21
N ALA A 881 -15.47 32.57 -45.04
CA ALA A 881 -14.20 32.49 -44.32
C ALA A 881 -14.34 32.07 -42.84
N ARG A 882 -15.51 32.30 -42.22
CA ARG A 882 -15.86 31.81 -40.87
C ARG A 882 -16.00 30.29 -40.85
N GLU A 883 -16.80 29.73 -41.74
CA GLU A 883 -17.07 28.29 -41.84
C GLU A 883 -15.84 27.50 -42.28
N ARG A 884 -15.01 28.04 -43.19
CA ARG A 884 -13.70 27.43 -43.51
C ARG A 884 -12.75 27.37 -42.31
N ARG A 885 -12.80 28.35 -41.40
CA ARG A 885 -12.04 28.30 -40.13
C ARG A 885 -12.67 27.31 -39.14
N ARG A 886 -14.00 27.27 -39.04
CA ARG A 886 -14.74 26.36 -38.17
C ARG A 886 -14.51 24.89 -38.56
N LEU A 887 -14.54 24.56 -39.85
CA LEU A 887 -14.21 23.22 -40.37
C LEU A 887 -12.73 22.86 -40.10
N LYS A 888 -11.79 23.81 -40.25
CA LYS A 888 -10.38 23.60 -39.88
C LYS A 888 -10.12 23.41 -38.38
N ALA A 889 -11.04 23.83 -37.50
CA ALA A 889 -10.90 23.61 -36.06
C ALA A 889 -11.24 22.16 -35.65
N ILE A 890 -12.12 21.47 -36.40
CA ILE A 890 -12.58 20.11 -36.10
C ILE A 890 -11.43 19.09 -36.16
N THR A 891 -10.41 19.32 -36.98
CA THR A 891 -9.23 18.43 -37.10
C THR A 891 -8.25 18.53 -35.92
N THR A 892 -8.64 19.16 -34.80
CA THR A 892 -7.77 19.39 -33.62
C THR A 892 -8.45 19.16 -32.27
N ASP A 893 -9.58 18.45 -32.21
CA ASP A 893 -10.05 17.85 -30.95
C ASP A 893 -9.16 16.63 -30.59
N ALA A 894 -7.96 16.94 -30.10
CA ALA A 894 -6.97 15.94 -29.70
C ALA A 894 -7.53 14.98 -28.64
N ASN A 895 -8.41 15.46 -27.76
CA ASN A 895 -9.05 14.65 -26.73
C ASN A 895 -9.92 13.54 -27.34
N ALA A 896 -10.80 13.86 -28.29
CA ALA A 896 -11.64 12.86 -28.96
C ALA A 896 -10.81 11.88 -29.81
N ALA A 897 -9.69 12.34 -30.38
CA ALA A 897 -8.75 11.50 -31.10
C ALA A 897 -7.91 10.59 -30.17
N GLU A 898 -7.45 11.06 -29.02
CA GLU A 898 -6.66 10.30 -28.03
C GLU A 898 -7.56 9.35 -27.21
N GLU A 899 -8.80 9.73 -26.90
CA GLU A 899 -9.83 8.85 -26.32
C GLU A 899 -10.23 7.74 -27.29
N ALA A 900 -10.53 8.07 -28.56
CA ALA A 900 -10.76 7.08 -29.60
C ALA A 900 -9.49 6.32 -30.02
N ALA A 901 -8.29 6.78 -29.64
CA ALA A 901 -7.04 6.02 -29.78
C ALA A 901 -6.76 5.13 -28.57
N HIS A 902 -7.23 5.48 -27.36
CA HIS A 902 -7.13 4.64 -26.17
C HIS A 902 -8.16 3.52 -26.19
N LEU A 903 -9.41 3.81 -26.58
CA LEU A 903 -10.43 2.80 -26.83
C LEU A 903 -10.01 1.88 -27.98
N ARG A 904 -9.42 2.43 -29.05
CA ARG A 904 -8.75 1.61 -30.06
C ARG A 904 -7.59 0.82 -29.46
N ALA A 905 -6.68 1.38 -28.68
CA ALA A 905 -5.52 0.67 -28.16
C ALA A 905 -5.92 -0.53 -27.28
N THR A 906 -6.90 -0.39 -26.38
CA THR A 906 -7.40 -1.52 -25.60
C THR A 906 -8.07 -2.56 -26.49
N TYR A 907 -8.97 -2.14 -27.38
CA TYR A 907 -9.63 -3.04 -28.33
C TYR A 907 -8.64 -3.72 -29.29
N GLU A 908 -7.61 -3.02 -29.72
CA GLU A 908 -6.59 -3.44 -30.68
C GLU A 908 -5.56 -4.35 -30.04
N ILE A 909 -5.17 -4.13 -28.78
CA ILE A 909 -4.40 -5.10 -28.00
C ILE A 909 -5.22 -6.40 -27.85
N SER A 910 -6.49 -6.32 -27.46
CA SER A 910 -7.36 -7.50 -27.37
C SER A 910 -7.58 -8.19 -28.73
N HIS A 911 -7.76 -7.44 -29.81
CA HIS A 911 -7.95 -7.95 -31.18
C HIS A 911 -6.64 -8.45 -31.81
N GLN A 912 -5.46 -7.95 -31.41
CA GLN A 912 -4.16 -8.50 -31.80
C GLN A 912 -3.81 -9.77 -30.99
N ALA A 913 -4.18 -9.82 -29.72
CA ALA A 913 -4.05 -11.02 -28.88
C ALA A 913 -5.02 -12.15 -29.29
N ALA A 914 -6.23 -11.80 -29.76
CA ALA A 914 -7.22 -12.73 -30.30
C ALA A 914 -6.99 -13.13 -31.77
N ARG A 915 -5.92 -12.64 -32.41
CA ARG A 915 -5.57 -13.00 -33.79
C ARG A 915 -4.46 -14.05 -33.80
N ILE A 916 -4.71 -15.11 -34.57
CA ILE A 916 -3.71 -16.12 -34.90
C ILE A 916 -2.48 -15.43 -35.51
N GLN A 917 -1.32 -15.60 -34.87
CA GLN A 917 -0.06 -14.99 -35.29
C GLN A 917 0.76 -16.00 -36.09
N THR A 918 0.99 -15.74 -37.37
CA THR A 918 1.92 -16.57 -38.15
C THR A 918 3.36 -16.24 -37.71
N PRO A 919 4.22 -17.24 -37.44
CA PRO A 919 5.62 -16.99 -37.12
C PRO A 919 6.27 -16.15 -38.23
N ALA A 920 6.96 -15.08 -37.84
CA ALA A 920 7.68 -14.23 -38.78
C ALA A 920 8.78 -15.07 -39.44
N THR A 921 8.71 -15.23 -40.77
CA THR A 921 9.72 -15.95 -41.55
C THR A 921 11.04 -15.21 -41.45
N THR A 922 11.95 -15.74 -40.61
CA THR A 922 13.31 -15.23 -40.48
C THR A 922 14.02 -15.30 -41.83
N THR A 923 14.64 -14.21 -42.25
CA THR A 923 15.45 -14.16 -43.47
C THR A 923 16.57 -15.18 -43.36
N ALA A 924 16.54 -16.21 -44.21
CA ALA A 924 17.31 -17.43 -43.99
C ALA A 924 18.83 -17.20 -44.09
N THR A 925 19.54 -17.43 -42.99
CA THR A 925 20.90 -17.96 -43.05
C THR A 925 20.83 -19.37 -43.64
N SER A 926 21.55 -19.61 -44.72
CA SER A 926 21.45 -20.82 -45.54
C SER A 926 21.84 -22.09 -44.77
N GLY A 927 20.94 -23.08 -44.61
CA GLY A 927 21.34 -24.28 -43.86
C GLY A 927 20.42 -25.51 -43.70
N SER A 928 19.17 -25.58 -44.14
CA SER A 928 18.46 -26.87 -44.35
C SER A 928 17.11 -26.72 -45.06
N GLY A 929 16.67 -27.77 -45.76
CA GLY A 929 15.41 -27.79 -46.51
C GLY A 929 14.21 -28.17 -45.63
N ILE A 930 13.72 -27.23 -44.82
CA ILE A 930 12.35 -27.29 -44.29
C ILE A 930 11.42 -26.73 -45.38
N THR A 931 10.30 -27.41 -45.62
CA THR A 931 9.34 -27.09 -46.67
C THR A 931 8.63 -25.74 -46.44
N ASP A 932 8.02 -25.19 -47.50
CA ASP A 932 7.01 -24.12 -47.42
C ASP A 932 5.75 -24.61 -46.67
N LYS A 933 5.91 -24.80 -45.37
CA LYS A 933 4.83 -25.18 -44.47
C LYS A 933 3.94 -23.95 -44.29
N ASN A 934 2.73 -23.99 -44.84
CA ASN A 934 1.77 -22.90 -44.68
C ASN A 934 1.32 -22.83 -43.20
N TRP A 935 2.06 -22.05 -42.41
CA TRP A 935 1.84 -21.90 -40.97
C TRP A 935 0.41 -21.44 -40.65
N SER A 936 -0.19 -20.58 -41.47
CA SER A 936 -1.57 -20.13 -41.28
C SER A 936 -2.60 -21.25 -41.41
N LEU A 937 -2.33 -22.24 -42.27
CA LEU A 937 -3.17 -23.43 -42.46
C LEU A 937 -2.92 -24.47 -41.36
N GLU A 938 -1.66 -24.71 -41.01
CA GLU A 938 -1.24 -25.66 -39.97
C GLU A 938 -1.75 -25.25 -38.58
N ILE A 939 -1.68 -23.96 -38.24
CA ILE A 939 -2.21 -23.41 -36.99
C ILE A 939 -3.74 -23.49 -36.98
N ARG A 940 -4.40 -23.00 -38.04
CA ARG A 940 -5.89 -23.03 -38.14
C ARG A 940 -6.44 -24.46 -38.02
N LYS A 941 -5.87 -25.43 -38.74
CA LYS A 941 -6.29 -26.84 -38.72
C LYS A 941 -6.20 -27.50 -37.35
N ARG A 942 -5.32 -27.01 -36.46
CA ARG A 942 -5.15 -27.52 -35.10
C ARG A 942 -6.02 -26.79 -34.07
N TYR A 943 -6.38 -25.53 -34.31
CA TYR A 943 -7.36 -24.82 -33.50
C TYR A 943 -8.82 -25.22 -33.78
N THR A 944 -9.13 -25.82 -34.94
CA THR A 944 -10.44 -26.44 -35.22
C THR A 944 -10.64 -27.81 -34.56
N LEU A 945 -9.76 -28.24 -33.64
CA LEU A 945 -10.00 -29.43 -32.82
C LEU A 945 -10.90 -29.07 -31.63
N PRO A 946 -11.82 -29.96 -31.18
CA PRO A 946 -12.72 -29.69 -30.06
C PRO A 946 -11.97 -29.63 -28.73
N LEU A 947 -12.31 -28.65 -27.89
CA LEU A 947 -11.65 -28.43 -26.59
C LEU A 947 -11.92 -29.59 -25.62
N PHE A 948 -11.04 -29.78 -24.64
CA PHE A 948 -11.23 -30.84 -23.62
C PHE A 948 -12.44 -30.58 -22.71
N SER A 949 -12.89 -29.32 -22.63
CA SER A 949 -14.18 -28.93 -22.03
C SER A 949 -15.39 -29.32 -22.87
N GLU A 950 -15.21 -29.57 -24.17
CA GLU A 950 -16.27 -30.01 -25.11
C GLU A 950 -16.29 -31.55 -25.23
N SER A 951 -15.12 -32.22 -25.14
CA SER A 951 -15.04 -33.69 -25.16
C SER A 951 -15.35 -34.34 -23.81
N LEU A 952 -15.21 -33.59 -22.69
CA LEU A 952 -15.36 -34.07 -21.31
C LEU A 952 -14.39 -35.22 -20.93
N GLU A 953 -13.31 -35.39 -21.69
CA GLU A 953 -12.26 -36.39 -21.46
C GLU A 953 -10.99 -35.75 -20.90
N PHE A 954 -10.30 -36.45 -19.98
CA PHE A 954 -9.02 -35.97 -19.47
C PHE A 954 -7.96 -36.00 -20.59
N PRO A 955 -7.17 -34.93 -20.80
CA PRO A 955 -6.35 -34.80 -22.00
C PRO A 955 -5.26 -35.88 -22.10
N ASP A 956 -5.20 -36.58 -23.24
CA ASP A 956 -4.10 -37.51 -23.56
C ASP A 956 -2.86 -36.75 -24.09
N THR A 957 -1.69 -37.40 -24.02
CA THR A 957 -0.42 -36.78 -24.42
C THR A 957 -0.36 -36.39 -25.90
N ASN A 958 -1.05 -37.08 -26.80
CA ASN A 958 -1.07 -36.75 -28.22
C ASN A 958 -1.96 -35.54 -28.50
N SER A 959 -3.14 -35.46 -27.86
CA SER A 959 -4.01 -34.28 -28.00
C SER A 959 -3.43 -33.04 -27.32
N VAL A 960 -2.75 -33.21 -26.18
CA VAL A 960 -1.98 -32.13 -25.53
C VAL A 960 -0.85 -31.66 -26.46
N HIS A 961 -0.06 -32.58 -27.03
CA HIS A 961 0.99 -32.23 -28.00
C HIS A 961 0.43 -31.53 -29.25
N ALA A 962 -0.67 -32.03 -29.80
CA ALA A 962 -1.33 -31.47 -30.97
C ALA A 962 -1.76 -30.01 -30.77
N ARG A 963 -2.08 -29.60 -29.53
CA ARG A 963 -2.43 -28.24 -29.12
C ARG A 963 -1.26 -27.35 -28.71
N ILE A 964 -0.18 -27.91 -28.13
CA ILE A 964 1.01 -27.11 -27.81
C ILE A 964 1.74 -26.68 -29.09
N VAL A 965 1.84 -27.57 -30.09
CA VAL A 965 2.53 -27.31 -31.36
C VAL A 965 2.10 -26.00 -32.08
N PRO A 966 0.80 -25.68 -32.27
CA PRO A 966 0.39 -24.41 -32.87
C PRO A 966 0.71 -23.21 -31.98
N ILE A 967 0.56 -23.30 -30.66
CA ILE A 967 0.92 -22.24 -29.71
C ILE A 967 2.42 -21.93 -29.80
N CYS A 968 3.28 -22.96 -29.92
CA CYS A 968 4.70 -22.76 -30.21
C CYS A 968 4.93 -21.99 -31.52
N TYR A 969 4.21 -22.33 -32.60
CA TYR A 969 4.34 -21.62 -33.87
C TYR A 969 3.91 -20.15 -33.77
N GLU A 970 2.84 -19.83 -33.02
CA GLU A 970 2.41 -18.45 -32.77
C GLU A 970 3.42 -17.66 -31.92
N ALA A 971 4.06 -18.32 -30.96
CA ALA A 971 5.18 -17.78 -30.18
C ALA A 971 6.51 -17.68 -30.97
N GLY A 972 6.50 -17.91 -32.30
CA GLY A 972 7.68 -17.85 -33.17
C GLY A 972 8.57 -19.11 -33.13
N LEU A 973 8.24 -20.10 -32.31
CA LEU A 973 9.01 -21.34 -32.13
C LEU A 973 8.66 -22.36 -33.22
N VAL A 974 9.11 -22.10 -34.46
CA VAL A 974 8.86 -22.92 -35.67
C VAL A 974 9.19 -24.42 -35.54
N ASN A 975 10.03 -24.81 -34.59
CA ASN A 975 10.38 -26.20 -34.32
C ASN A 975 9.30 -26.97 -33.52
N GLY A 976 8.33 -26.28 -32.89
CA GLY A 976 7.30 -26.89 -32.06
C GLY A 976 7.81 -27.43 -30.72
N SER A 977 7.00 -28.27 -30.08
CA SER A 977 7.30 -28.95 -28.81
C SER A 977 7.72 -30.41 -29.00
N SER A 978 8.53 -30.95 -28.08
CA SER A 978 8.74 -32.40 -27.96
C SER A 978 7.50 -33.11 -27.41
N SER A 979 7.34 -34.42 -27.66
CA SER A 979 6.28 -35.25 -27.07
C SER A 979 6.36 -35.27 -25.54
N HIS A 980 7.57 -35.41 -24.99
CA HIS A 980 7.84 -35.41 -23.55
C HIS A 980 7.38 -34.11 -22.84
N CYS A 981 7.29 -32.99 -23.55
CA CYS A 981 6.71 -31.76 -23.01
C CYS A 981 5.21 -31.93 -22.70
N ALA A 982 4.47 -32.68 -23.53
CA ALA A 982 3.06 -32.99 -23.30
C ALA A 982 2.87 -34.00 -22.15
N GLU A 983 3.77 -34.98 -22.00
CA GLU A 983 3.80 -35.90 -20.85
C GLU A 983 3.96 -35.13 -19.53
N LEU A 984 4.97 -34.27 -19.43
CA LEU A 984 5.20 -33.44 -18.24
C LEU A 984 4.02 -32.50 -17.92
N ILE A 985 3.39 -31.92 -18.94
CA ILE A 985 2.20 -31.07 -18.79
C ILE A 985 0.99 -31.89 -18.32
N GLN A 986 0.81 -33.12 -18.82
CA GLN A 986 -0.26 -34.01 -18.37
C GLN A 986 -0.08 -34.38 -16.89
N THR A 987 1.12 -34.80 -16.46
CA THR A 987 1.41 -35.13 -15.06
C THR A 987 1.26 -33.92 -14.13
N ALA A 988 1.72 -32.74 -14.56
CA ALA A 988 1.57 -31.50 -13.79
C ALA A 988 0.10 -31.09 -13.64
N MET A 989 -0.70 -31.23 -14.70
CA MET A 989 -2.14 -30.96 -14.69
C MET A 989 -2.91 -31.94 -13.79
N GLU A 990 -2.60 -33.23 -13.84
CA GLU A 990 -3.18 -34.24 -12.95
C GLU A 990 -2.89 -33.91 -11.48
N THR A 991 -1.63 -33.57 -11.16
CA THR A 991 -1.21 -33.16 -9.82
C THR A 991 -1.93 -31.87 -9.37
N PHE A 992 -2.05 -30.88 -10.25
CA PHE A 992 -2.75 -29.63 -9.97
C PHE A 992 -4.24 -29.86 -9.66
N LEU A 993 -4.94 -30.65 -10.47
CA LEU A 993 -6.36 -30.95 -10.28
C LEU A 993 -6.61 -31.74 -8.98
N LYS A 994 -5.75 -32.72 -8.66
CA LYS A 994 -5.80 -33.43 -7.36
C LYS A 994 -5.67 -32.47 -6.18
N ASN A 995 -4.68 -31.57 -6.21
CA ASN A 995 -4.46 -30.57 -5.16
C ASN A 995 -5.63 -29.57 -5.04
N MET A 996 -6.20 -29.13 -6.17
CA MET A 996 -7.36 -28.24 -6.19
C MET A 996 -8.62 -28.91 -5.59
N LEU A 997 -8.88 -30.18 -5.94
CA LEU A 997 -10.00 -30.93 -5.36
C LEU A 997 -9.78 -31.21 -3.86
N HIS A 998 -8.55 -31.46 -3.43
CA HIS A 998 -8.20 -31.64 -2.02
C HIS A 998 -8.47 -30.37 -1.19
N ASP A 999 -8.09 -29.18 -1.69
CA ASP A 999 -8.38 -27.88 -1.08
C ASP A 999 -9.91 -27.64 -0.95
N VAL A 1000 -10.68 -27.93 -2.00
CA VAL A 1000 -12.16 -27.87 -1.97
C VAL A 1000 -12.74 -28.81 -0.92
N PHE A 1001 -12.30 -30.07 -0.88
CA PHE A 1001 -12.82 -31.04 0.08
C PHE A 1001 -12.52 -30.65 1.53
N ASN A 1002 -11.31 -30.18 1.84
CA ASN A 1002 -10.92 -29.78 3.20
C ASN A 1002 -11.72 -28.59 3.74
N ARG A 1003 -12.15 -27.65 2.88
CA ARG A 1003 -12.94 -26.47 3.25
C ARG A 1003 -14.42 -26.77 3.44
N VAL A 1004 -14.97 -27.68 2.63
CA VAL A 1004 -16.43 -27.90 2.52
C VAL A 1004 -16.90 -29.11 3.31
N ARG A 1005 -16.03 -30.09 3.58
CA ARG A 1005 -16.43 -31.39 4.13
C ARG A 1005 -15.66 -31.71 5.41
N ALA A 1006 -16.40 -31.82 6.51
CA ALA A 1006 -15.86 -32.40 7.73
C ALA A 1006 -15.68 -33.93 7.58
N ASN A 1007 -14.72 -34.49 8.32
CA ASN A 1007 -14.39 -35.92 8.35
C ASN A 1007 -14.01 -36.48 6.96
N GLY A 1008 -13.09 -35.81 6.27
CA GLY A 1008 -12.49 -36.28 5.01
C GLY A 1008 -11.54 -37.48 5.20
N PRO A 1009 -11.07 -38.13 4.11
CA PRO A 1009 -10.01 -39.12 4.17
C PRO A 1009 -8.67 -38.47 4.51
N ARG A 1010 -7.83 -39.15 5.31
CA ARG A 1010 -6.41 -38.83 5.39
C ARG A 1010 -5.70 -39.33 4.13
N TYR A 1011 -5.39 -38.42 3.21
CA TYR A 1011 -4.52 -38.71 2.07
C TYR A 1011 -3.03 -38.66 2.46
N ASP A 1012 -2.68 -37.81 3.43
CA ASP A 1012 -1.35 -37.73 4.04
C ASP A 1012 -1.46 -37.80 5.57
N ASN A 1013 -0.46 -38.43 6.21
CA ASN A 1013 -0.32 -38.54 7.67
C ASN A 1013 0.16 -37.23 8.34
N GLY A 1014 -0.03 -36.08 7.70
CA GLY A 1014 0.25 -34.76 8.27
C GLY A 1014 -0.82 -34.32 9.27
N ALA A 1015 -0.41 -33.68 10.37
CA ALA A 1015 -1.27 -33.34 11.51
C ALA A 1015 -2.33 -32.23 11.25
N GLY A 1016 -2.59 -31.86 10.00
CA GLY A 1016 -3.49 -30.76 9.60
C GLY A 1016 -4.45 -31.07 8.44
N SER A 1017 -4.62 -32.34 8.05
CA SER A 1017 -5.44 -32.74 6.89
C SER A 1017 -6.96 -32.71 7.15
N GLY A 1018 -7.52 -31.50 7.23
CA GLY A 1018 -8.97 -31.25 7.17
C GLY A 1018 -9.69 -31.10 8.51
N ILE A 1019 -10.96 -30.70 8.45
CA ILE A 1019 -11.81 -30.42 9.62
C ILE A 1019 -12.41 -31.73 10.14
N PHE A 1020 -12.15 -32.10 11.40
CA PHE A 1020 -12.71 -33.31 12.03
C PHE A 1020 -13.65 -32.96 13.19
N THR A 1021 -14.82 -33.60 13.25
CA THR A 1021 -15.73 -33.43 14.39
C THR A 1021 -15.17 -34.17 15.61
N ALA A 1022 -15.36 -33.61 16.82
CA ALA A 1022 -14.81 -34.19 18.04
C ALA A 1022 -15.30 -35.63 18.30
N HIS A 1023 -16.53 -35.96 17.89
CA HIS A 1023 -17.06 -37.32 17.92
C HIS A 1023 -16.28 -38.25 16.98
N PHE A 1024 -16.10 -37.87 15.72
CA PHE A 1024 -15.36 -38.67 14.74
C PHE A 1024 -13.90 -38.85 15.17
N LYS A 1025 -13.23 -37.79 15.65
CA LYS A 1025 -11.85 -37.88 16.16
C LYS A 1025 -11.73 -38.88 17.33
N ARG A 1026 -12.64 -38.83 18.32
CA ARG A 1026 -12.67 -39.78 19.44
C ARG A 1026 -12.92 -41.23 18.98
N GLN A 1027 -13.83 -41.44 18.03
CA GLN A 1027 -14.11 -42.78 17.51
C GLN A 1027 -12.98 -43.31 16.63
N LEU A 1028 -12.35 -42.47 15.80
CA LEU A 1028 -11.20 -42.81 14.98
C LEU A 1028 -10.04 -43.28 15.85
N THR A 1029 -9.62 -42.50 16.85
CA THR A 1029 -8.52 -42.89 17.75
C THR A 1029 -8.81 -44.17 18.54
N LYS A 1030 -10.08 -44.47 18.84
CA LYS A 1030 -10.48 -45.76 19.43
C LYS A 1030 -10.32 -46.91 18.43
N GLU A 1031 -10.83 -46.76 17.21
CA GLU A 1031 -10.76 -47.81 16.18
C GLU A 1031 -9.32 -48.01 15.66
N GLU A 1032 -8.50 -46.95 15.58
CA GLU A 1032 -7.05 -47.01 15.37
C GLU A 1032 -6.36 -47.86 16.46
N ALA A 1033 -6.59 -47.55 17.74
CA ALA A 1033 -5.99 -48.29 18.85
C ALA A 1033 -6.44 -49.77 18.88
N GLN A 1034 -7.70 -50.05 18.54
CA GLN A 1034 -8.20 -51.43 18.44
C GLN A 1034 -7.60 -52.17 17.23
N ALA A 1035 -7.33 -51.49 16.11
CA ALA A 1035 -6.63 -52.08 14.97
C ALA A 1035 -5.15 -52.35 15.28
N SER A 1036 -4.44 -51.41 15.92
CA SER A 1036 -3.06 -51.61 16.39
C SER A 1036 -2.94 -52.73 17.44
N ALA A 1037 -3.99 -52.97 18.23
CA ALA A 1037 -4.08 -54.10 19.16
C ALA A 1037 -4.52 -55.42 18.50
N GLY A 1038 -4.73 -55.47 17.17
CA GLY A 1038 -5.18 -56.65 16.44
C GLY A 1038 -6.64 -57.06 16.70
N GLN A 1039 -7.42 -56.22 17.37
CA GLN A 1039 -8.83 -56.49 17.75
C GLN A 1039 -9.83 -56.07 16.67
N LEU A 1040 -9.41 -55.27 15.69
CA LEU A 1040 -10.26 -54.71 14.65
C LEU A 1040 -9.55 -54.76 13.29
N GLY A 1041 -10.19 -55.34 12.28
CA GLY A 1041 -9.68 -55.34 10.90
C GLY A 1041 -10.04 -54.04 10.15
N ARG A 1042 -9.15 -53.62 9.25
CA ARG A 1042 -9.47 -52.64 8.20
C ARG A 1042 -10.34 -53.30 7.12
N ASN A 1043 -11.15 -52.51 6.42
CA ASN A 1043 -12.03 -53.04 5.37
C ASN A 1043 -11.19 -53.51 4.17
N ARG A 1044 -11.35 -54.77 3.75
CA ARG A 1044 -10.41 -55.45 2.85
C ARG A 1044 -10.27 -54.80 1.47
N ASP A 1045 -11.31 -54.11 1.01
CA ASP A 1045 -11.37 -53.58 -0.35
C ASP A 1045 -10.95 -52.08 -0.44
N ASP A 1046 -10.87 -51.37 0.69
CA ASP A 1046 -10.49 -49.93 0.77
C ASP A 1046 -9.27 -49.62 1.69
N ASP A 1047 -8.86 -50.57 2.54
CA ASP A 1047 -7.94 -50.40 3.70
C ASP A 1047 -8.34 -49.32 4.73
N LEU A 1048 -9.60 -48.88 4.72
CA LEU A 1048 -10.15 -47.91 5.68
C LEU A 1048 -10.63 -48.57 6.98
N LEU A 1049 -10.61 -47.84 8.09
CA LEU A 1049 -11.25 -48.27 9.34
C LEU A 1049 -12.80 -48.26 9.22
N PRO A 1050 -13.54 -49.02 10.05
CA PRO A 1050 -15.01 -49.10 9.97
C PRO A 1050 -15.74 -47.76 10.10
N VAL A 1051 -15.25 -46.82 10.92
CA VAL A 1051 -15.77 -45.44 10.99
C VAL A 1051 -15.47 -44.63 9.72
N GLU A 1052 -14.30 -44.83 9.10
CA GLU A 1052 -13.90 -44.11 7.89
C GLU A 1052 -14.67 -44.60 6.67
N SER A 1053 -14.80 -45.92 6.49
CA SER A 1053 -15.59 -46.55 5.41
C SER A 1053 -17.07 -46.15 5.53
N ARG A 1054 -17.65 -46.22 6.74
CA ARG A 1054 -19.02 -45.75 7.03
C ARG A 1054 -19.21 -44.26 6.76
N VAL A 1055 -18.22 -43.41 7.02
CA VAL A 1055 -18.31 -41.98 6.65
C VAL A 1055 -18.16 -41.82 5.13
N ALA A 1056 -17.28 -42.58 4.47
CA ALA A 1056 -17.12 -42.54 3.01
C ALA A 1056 -18.41 -42.92 2.27
N GLN A 1057 -19.08 -44.00 2.69
CA GLN A 1057 -20.36 -44.45 2.14
C GLN A 1057 -21.49 -43.41 2.30
N ASN A 1058 -21.45 -42.60 3.36
CA ASN A 1058 -22.45 -41.56 3.63
C ASN A 1058 -22.13 -40.20 2.97
N ARG A 1059 -21.06 -40.06 2.17
CA ARG A 1059 -20.73 -38.80 1.48
C ARG A 1059 -21.53 -38.65 0.18
N ARG A 1060 -22.25 -37.54 0.04
CA ARG A 1060 -22.83 -37.11 -1.24
C ARG A 1060 -21.75 -36.84 -2.32
N PRO A 1061 -22.06 -36.93 -3.62
CA PRO A 1061 -21.20 -36.43 -4.70
C PRO A 1061 -20.80 -34.95 -4.53
N LEU A 1062 -19.76 -34.48 -5.24
CA LEU A 1062 -19.39 -33.06 -5.26
C LEU A 1062 -20.37 -32.27 -6.14
N SER A 1063 -20.73 -31.06 -5.70
CA SER A 1063 -21.72 -30.19 -6.36
C SER A 1063 -21.15 -28.80 -6.66
N VAL A 1064 -21.72 -28.07 -7.63
CA VAL A 1064 -21.37 -26.66 -7.90
C VAL A 1064 -21.58 -25.77 -6.66
N ALA A 1065 -22.54 -26.12 -5.81
CA ALA A 1065 -22.75 -25.49 -4.50
C ALA A 1065 -21.55 -25.69 -3.54
N ASP A 1066 -20.90 -26.86 -3.56
CA ASP A 1066 -19.67 -27.10 -2.79
C ASP A 1066 -18.51 -26.22 -3.33
N LEU A 1067 -18.34 -26.13 -4.66
CA LEU A 1067 -17.31 -25.28 -5.28
C LEU A 1067 -17.50 -23.79 -4.96
N LYS A 1068 -18.75 -23.30 -5.02
CA LYS A 1068 -19.10 -21.94 -4.60
C LYS A 1068 -18.84 -21.70 -3.11
N LEU A 1069 -19.15 -22.68 -2.25
CA LEU A 1069 -18.90 -22.58 -0.81
C LEU A 1069 -17.39 -22.55 -0.49
N ALA A 1070 -16.57 -23.37 -1.15
CA ALA A 1070 -15.12 -23.35 -0.99
C ALA A 1070 -14.51 -21.97 -1.30
N ASN A 1071 -15.05 -21.28 -2.31
CA ASN A 1071 -14.68 -19.91 -2.68
C ASN A 1071 -15.17 -18.86 -1.65
N ALA A 1072 -16.41 -19.01 -1.17
CA ALA A 1072 -16.98 -18.11 -0.17
C ALA A 1072 -16.28 -18.20 1.20
N VAL A 1073 -15.74 -19.38 1.55
CA VAL A 1073 -14.94 -19.62 2.76
C VAL A 1073 -13.55 -18.98 2.68
N GLY A 1074 -12.98 -18.82 1.48
CA GLY A 1074 -11.70 -18.13 1.29
C GLY A 1074 -11.08 -18.34 -0.10
N PRO A 1075 -9.93 -17.72 -0.41
CA PRO A 1075 -9.31 -17.81 -1.72
C PRO A 1075 -8.87 -19.25 -2.05
N THR A 1076 -9.36 -19.79 -3.17
CA THR A 1076 -9.01 -21.11 -3.72
C THR A 1076 -8.07 -20.98 -4.92
N LEU A 1077 -7.47 -22.08 -5.37
CA LEU A 1077 -6.58 -22.07 -6.55
C LEU A 1077 -7.25 -21.54 -7.82
N PHE A 1078 -8.55 -21.81 -8.04
CA PHE A 1078 -9.29 -21.31 -9.20
C PHE A 1078 -9.62 -19.81 -9.16
N ASN A 1079 -9.40 -19.10 -8.04
CA ASN A 1079 -9.44 -17.63 -8.05
C ASN A 1079 -8.24 -17.00 -8.75
N GLY A 1080 -7.15 -17.76 -8.96
CA GLY A 1080 -6.07 -17.40 -9.89
C GLY A 1080 -6.41 -17.60 -11.37
N MET A 1081 -7.61 -18.11 -11.69
CA MET A 1081 -8.07 -18.42 -13.05
C MET A 1081 -9.30 -17.55 -13.40
N PRO A 1082 -9.14 -16.36 -14.02
CA PRO A 1082 -10.22 -15.39 -14.17
C PRO A 1082 -11.46 -15.94 -14.90
N THR A 1083 -11.26 -16.81 -15.91
CA THR A 1083 -12.33 -17.46 -16.68
C THR A 1083 -13.11 -18.47 -15.84
N VAL A 1084 -12.42 -19.41 -15.18
CA VAL A 1084 -13.02 -20.44 -14.31
C VAL A 1084 -13.73 -19.77 -13.13
N GLY A 1085 -13.08 -18.81 -12.46
CA GLY A 1085 -13.67 -18.05 -11.36
C GLY A 1085 -14.85 -17.18 -11.78
N ALA A 1086 -14.91 -16.69 -13.02
CA ALA A 1086 -16.09 -16.01 -13.55
C ALA A 1086 -17.22 -17.00 -13.88
N SER A 1087 -16.90 -18.13 -14.52
CA SER A 1087 -17.87 -19.18 -14.83
C SER A 1087 -18.53 -19.72 -13.56
N LEU A 1088 -17.75 -20.07 -12.53
CA LEU A 1088 -18.25 -20.53 -11.22
C LEU A 1088 -19.12 -19.49 -10.48
N ARG A 1089 -18.96 -18.19 -10.76
CA ARG A 1089 -19.88 -17.15 -10.24
C ARG A 1089 -21.18 -17.09 -11.01
N ASN A 1090 -21.13 -17.31 -12.33
CA ASN A 1090 -22.26 -17.12 -13.25
C ASN A 1090 -23.12 -18.39 -13.46
N MET A 1091 -22.56 -19.59 -13.24
CA MET A 1091 -23.32 -20.84 -13.20
C MET A 1091 -24.49 -20.70 -12.23
N LEU A 1092 -25.63 -21.34 -12.52
CA LEU A 1092 -26.76 -21.37 -11.59
C LEU A 1092 -26.47 -22.31 -10.40
N LEU A 1093 -27.42 -22.44 -9.49
CA LEU A 1093 -27.46 -23.53 -8.51
C LEU A 1093 -28.50 -24.51 -8.99
N ASP A 1094 -28.17 -25.80 -9.12
CA ASP A 1094 -29.16 -26.83 -9.39
C ASP A 1094 -30.17 -26.90 -8.24
N VAL A 1095 -31.42 -26.53 -8.52
CA VAL A 1095 -32.51 -26.46 -7.53
C VAL A 1095 -33.20 -27.82 -7.38
N ASP A 1096 -32.43 -28.91 -7.25
CA ASP A 1096 -33.00 -30.27 -7.27
C ASP A 1096 -32.34 -31.28 -6.29
N PHE A 1097 -31.97 -30.80 -5.10
CA PHE A 1097 -31.74 -31.66 -3.93
C PHE A 1097 -32.50 -31.16 -2.71
N THR A 1098 -33.82 -31.37 -2.72
CA THR A 1098 -34.68 -31.11 -1.56
C THR A 1098 -34.38 -32.09 -0.42
N TYR A 1099 -33.87 -31.57 0.70
CA TYR A 1099 -33.56 -32.36 1.90
C TYR A 1099 -34.86 -32.78 2.62
N THR A 1100 -35.53 -33.80 2.10
CA THR A 1100 -36.64 -34.46 2.80
C THR A 1100 -36.12 -35.65 3.61
N GLY A 1101 -36.38 -35.64 4.91
CA GLY A 1101 -35.80 -36.60 5.88
C GLY A 1101 -36.42 -38.01 5.82
N ARG A 1102 -36.30 -38.70 4.68
CA ARG A 1102 -36.63 -40.13 4.54
C ARG A 1102 -35.49 -40.87 3.84
N SER A 1103 -35.11 -42.02 4.41
CA SER A 1103 -34.17 -42.95 3.81
C SER A 1103 -34.78 -43.62 2.57
N PRO A 1104 -34.10 -43.61 1.40
CA PRO A 1104 -34.50 -44.42 0.26
C PRO A 1104 -34.26 -45.91 0.55
N GLY A 1105 -35.24 -46.75 0.23
CA GLY A 1105 -35.04 -48.19 0.15
C GLY A 1105 -34.27 -48.60 -1.12
N PRO A 1106 -33.79 -49.85 -1.23
CA PRO A 1106 -33.00 -50.29 -2.38
C PRO A 1106 -33.85 -50.39 -3.65
N ALA A 1107 -33.58 -49.51 -4.62
CA ALA A 1107 -34.18 -49.51 -5.95
C ALA A 1107 -33.12 -49.29 -7.04
N ALA A 1108 -33.38 -49.85 -8.24
CA ALA A 1108 -32.44 -50.11 -9.32
C ALA A 1108 -31.57 -48.92 -9.82
N PRO A 1109 -30.36 -49.19 -10.38
CA PRO A 1109 -29.42 -48.14 -10.81
C PRO A 1109 -29.83 -47.49 -12.15
N THR A 1110 -30.52 -46.35 -12.07
CA THR A 1110 -30.70 -45.46 -13.23
C THR A 1110 -29.41 -44.67 -13.49
N LYS A 1111 -28.79 -44.88 -14.66
CA LYS A 1111 -27.57 -44.17 -15.09
C LYS A 1111 -27.86 -42.71 -15.47
N SER A 1112 -27.80 -41.79 -14.51
CA SER A 1112 -27.65 -40.36 -14.79
C SER A 1112 -26.17 -39.96 -14.73
N ARG A 1113 -25.62 -39.48 -15.86
CA ARG A 1113 -24.27 -38.91 -15.94
C ARG A 1113 -24.30 -37.46 -15.47
N TRP A 1114 -23.73 -37.17 -14.31
CA TRP A 1114 -23.31 -35.81 -13.94
C TRP A 1114 -21.99 -35.86 -13.20
N ALA A 1115 -20.93 -35.40 -13.87
CA ALA A 1115 -19.59 -35.24 -13.32
C ALA A 1115 -18.99 -33.95 -13.87
N ALA A 1116 -18.69 -33.02 -12.96
CA ALA A 1116 -17.99 -31.73 -13.17
C ALA A 1116 -18.65 -30.73 -14.14
N TYR A 1117 -19.06 -29.59 -13.55
CA TYR A 1117 -18.88 -28.25 -14.10
C TYR A 1117 -17.75 -27.57 -13.29
#